data_AF-A0A838QXM2-F1
#
_entry.id   AF-A0A838QXM2-F1
#
_cell.length_a   1.000
_cell.length_b   1.000
_cell.length_c   1.000
_cell.angle_alpha   90.00
_cell.angle_beta   90.00
_cell.angle_gamma   90.00
#
_symmetry.space_group_name_H-M   'P 1'
#
loop_
_entity.id
_entity.type
_entity.pdbx_description
1 polymer ?
#
loop_
_entity_poly.entity_id
_entity_poly.type
_entity_poly.pdbx_seq_one_letter_code
_entity_poly.pdbx_strand_id
1 'polypeptide(L)'
;MKVTQLRLAGQGAWPELSVDCFGPELNVFSGQPRTGKSTVAQLAAHLLYGKTESPWRGQSGQSTPLAEGAIEVASPQGAYLLRRHRDGSPQGRLSVASLGGPAVNSRTIRTLLSDVSPRLLAELFAVDFAQPPSASVLIAGEFAREFTLALNPEVEGTTPLTACPDQVAAASPQVDRRRVDELVHRRDATVRQIEEQMSGSRRVSGAIERDLHEVDAALAERRRQVEPLQAKLRAAEAKLAEIAATLRYFSLESAVRRGPGIDSDKQREAIERLDAEIARCRQTLSDLQSRDATVRRELAEVHPDGTADSADCLADQRATVGVFERLLDDLDAEVSQLARSHEPGRCVGCDSHTRLSPVVQMLRQQLYTLCGQVTEQERTVRRVQLNAEVRQLARAQTDLSEQLEHLLQRRQSLVHESQLAQRPVVMLPQAPADAHCQCHGHAAFVRDADAMLLARSDRTRREQTAHALRIEQERQRDELRAACDTLQQEIETLESRWQRLQRDRVQSTERSSLDELRRELERLEAEINRTLNRAVPTAATSPTAAPHRRTWKASDALAQLTDGQFVQIRMNREGRDATIIDREGRTLTLAQLNAAQQDQLYVALTLALVSSFTNRGVDLPLILDEPFLRQDGRGAAAMAGVLDEFARLGRQVIVFTENREALRRFESIGVVARDLDALRRQAPATVPMPTVAIPPAATAKTPAAADLRQADAGVATLRIVRETVGESKPKLRVASEWTQAEEEREVYFLTLGASIDDFPVLGNDTAKIFAGLGIHTVEHLLLAYSQFVADELKRPGISAQTVRLWQSHMSLMCFVPGVSLNDAQVLAANEVNSPEALVNADGRLVAVEIDKFLKSDRGRRFASLRERFTCERIAELQQLARSHRKRWQEARGKFTWLDRPTRPAVAESPQPAARREKSSQPATTPLPAKRVPREPLRFLLARSSPVVEAPSIGATAAEHLAKVGVRTVADLLNANPESTAEETGDPRITAAIVTRWQNEARLACRIPELRCSGAQLLVASGYTEPEQVAAANAA
;
A
#
# COMPACT_ATOMS: atom_id res chain seq x y z
N MET A 1 3.53 38.37 31.09
CA MET A 1 3.26 38.85 29.72
C MET A 1 2.76 37.67 28.89
N LYS A 2 1.78 37.87 28.00
CA LYS A 2 1.36 36.91 26.96
C LYS A 2 1.08 37.64 25.66
N VAL A 3 1.46 37.05 24.53
CA VAL A 3 1.10 37.54 23.19
C VAL A 3 -0.40 37.31 22.98
N THR A 4 -1.09 38.32 22.46
CA THR A 4 -2.52 38.25 22.06
C THR A 4 -2.66 38.31 20.55
N GLN A 5 -1.93 39.22 19.89
CA GLN A 5 -1.92 39.40 18.44
C GLN A 5 -0.49 39.53 17.87
N LEU A 6 -0.28 39.07 16.64
CA LEU A 6 0.93 39.33 15.85
C LEU A 6 0.54 39.80 14.46
N ARG A 7 1.19 40.87 13.98
CA ARG A 7 1.09 41.35 12.59
C ARG A 7 2.49 41.50 11.98
N LEU A 8 2.69 40.93 10.79
CA LEU A 8 3.91 41.09 9.99
C LEU A 8 3.52 41.77 8.68
N ALA A 9 4.14 42.92 8.41
CA ALA A 9 3.89 43.70 7.20
C ALA A 9 4.40 42.93 5.97
N GLY A 10 3.61 42.94 4.89
CA GLY A 10 3.98 42.24 3.65
C GLY A 10 5.29 42.76 3.05
N GLN A 11 6.15 41.86 2.58
CA GLN A 11 7.43 42.21 1.95
C GLN A 11 7.73 41.30 0.76
N GLY A 12 8.03 41.92 -0.38
CA GLY A 12 8.35 41.22 -1.63
C GLY A 12 7.21 40.28 -2.06
N ALA A 13 7.48 38.98 -2.05
CA ALA A 13 6.53 37.95 -2.47
C ALA A 13 5.55 37.49 -1.37
N TRP A 14 5.61 38.05 -0.15
CA TRP A 14 4.74 37.67 0.96
C TRP A 14 3.71 38.78 1.27
N PRO A 15 2.39 38.50 1.24
CA PRO A 15 1.38 39.44 1.71
C PRO A 15 1.44 39.61 3.23
N GLU A 16 0.74 40.63 3.74
CA GLU A 16 0.59 40.91 5.16
C GLU A 16 -0.03 39.71 5.89
N LEU A 17 0.47 39.43 7.10
CA LEU A 17 -0.01 38.36 7.96
C LEU A 17 -0.54 38.99 9.25
N SER A 18 -1.80 38.72 9.58
CA SER A 18 -2.39 39.01 10.89
C SER A 18 -2.76 37.70 11.61
N VAL A 19 -2.47 37.62 12.90
CA VAL A 19 -2.74 36.47 13.76
C VAL A 19 -3.31 36.99 15.08
N ASP A 20 -4.63 37.19 15.11
CA ASP A 20 -5.32 37.98 16.15
C ASP A 20 -5.82 37.17 17.36
N CYS A 21 -5.52 35.86 17.41
CA CYS A 21 -6.09 34.90 18.36
C CYS A 21 -5.03 33.96 18.97
N PHE A 22 -4.00 34.47 19.64
CA PHE A 22 -3.07 33.61 20.39
C PHE A 22 -3.74 33.04 21.65
N GLY A 23 -3.69 31.71 21.80
CA GLY A 23 -4.17 31.02 22.99
C GLY A 23 -3.22 31.20 24.19
N PRO A 24 -3.70 31.06 25.43
CA PRO A 24 -2.89 31.30 26.63
C PRO A 24 -1.83 30.21 26.92
N GLU A 25 -1.88 29.08 26.20
CA GLU A 25 -1.03 27.89 26.37
C GLU A 25 -0.22 27.63 25.08
N LEU A 26 -0.29 26.42 24.52
CA LEU A 26 0.45 26.03 23.33
C LEU A 26 -0.21 26.55 22.04
N ASN A 27 0.60 27.17 21.18
CA ASN A 27 0.23 27.67 19.86
C ASN A 27 1.18 27.08 18.82
N VAL A 28 0.67 26.26 17.90
CA VAL A 28 1.49 25.61 16.85
C VAL A 28 1.17 26.24 15.49
N PHE A 29 2.21 26.67 14.80
CA PHE A 29 2.14 27.24 13.46
C PHE A 29 2.93 26.37 12.47
N SER A 30 2.32 26.10 11.32
CA SER A 30 2.87 25.24 10.27
C SER A 30 2.90 25.95 8.92
N GLY A 31 3.58 25.34 7.96
CA GLY A 31 3.74 25.85 6.60
C GLY A 31 4.92 25.17 5.90
N GLN A 32 4.98 25.26 4.57
CA GLN A 32 6.06 24.67 3.78
C GLN A 32 7.41 25.42 3.95
N PRO A 33 8.53 24.92 3.42
CA PRO A 33 9.75 25.72 3.28
C PRO A 33 9.47 27.04 2.54
N ARG A 34 10.22 28.10 2.89
CA ARG A 34 10.08 29.47 2.33
C ARG A 34 8.76 30.20 2.60
N THR A 35 7.86 29.67 3.43
CA THR A 35 6.65 30.37 3.91
C THR A 35 6.93 31.41 5.00
N GLY A 36 8.19 31.77 5.25
CA GLY A 36 8.56 32.83 6.20
C GLY A 36 8.31 32.52 7.67
N LYS A 37 8.13 31.24 8.05
CA LYS A 37 7.92 30.80 9.46
C LYS A 37 8.96 31.40 10.41
N SER A 38 10.24 31.19 10.09
CA SER A 38 11.37 31.76 10.83
C SER A 38 11.37 33.29 10.85
N THR A 39 10.90 33.96 9.80
CA THR A 39 10.82 35.43 9.78
C THR A 39 9.75 35.95 10.75
N VAL A 40 8.63 35.22 10.90
CA VAL A 40 7.61 35.51 11.94
C VAL A 40 8.19 35.24 13.33
N ALA A 41 8.88 34.11 13.54
CA ALA A 41 9.52 33.78 14.81
C ALA A 41 10.60 34.80 15.21
N GLN A 42 11.43 35.25 14.25
CA GLN A 42 12.45 36.28 14.44
C GLN A 42 11.85 37.66 14.73
N LEU A 43 10.78 38.06 14.04
CA LEU A 43 10.06 39.29 14.37
C LEU A 43 9.55 39.25 15.81
N ALA A 44 9.03 38.10 16.26
CA ALA A 44 8.57 37.93 17.64
C ALA A 44 9.71 37.93 18.67
N ALA A 45 10.78 37.18 18.42
CA ALA A 45 11.99 37.18 19.24
C ALA A 45 12.61 38.58 19.38
N HIS A 46 12.60 39.36 18.30
CA HIS A 46 13.12 40.71 18.26
C HIS A 46 12.21 41.73 18.96
N LEU A 47 10.90 41.71 18.68
CA LEU A 47 9.95 42.63 19.32
C LEU A 47 9.82 42.41 20.83
N LEU A 48 9.89 41.16 21.29
CA LEU A 48 9.73 40.83 22.72
C LEU A 48 11.05 40.91 23.49
N TYR A 49 12.14 40.39 22.95
CA TYR A 49 13.41 40.21 23.70
C TYR A 49 14.61 40.92 23.07
N GLY A 50 14.42 41.66 21.98
CA GLY A 50 15.51 42.36 21.28
C GLY A 50 16.50 41.45 20.56
N LYS A 51 16.17 40.16 20.35
CA LYS A 51 17.08 39.21 19.67
C LYS A 51 17.40 39.70 18.25
N THR A 52 18.68 39.79 17.93
CA THR A 52 19.17 40.13 16.58
C THR A 52 19.22 38.88 15.69
N GLU A 53 19.26 39.07 14.36
CA GLU A 53 19.42 37.96 13.41
C GLU A 53 20.66 37.11 13.73
N SER A 54 20.56 35.78 13.59
CA SER A 54 21.73 34.90 13.70
C SER A 54 22.69 35.14 12.52
N PRO A 55 24.02 35.29 12.76
CA PRO A 55 25.01 35.35 11.70
C PRO A 55 24.95 34.19 10.71
N TRP A 56 24.52 33.00 11.17
CA TRP A 56 24.37 31.81 10.33
C TRP A 56 23.33 32.01 9.21
N ARG A 57 22.23 32.72 9.45
CA ARG A 57 21.19 32.97 8.45
C ARG A 57 21.59 34.02 7.42
N GLY A 58 22.37 35.02 7.83
CA GLY A 58 23.02 35.97 6.92
C GLY A 58 24.05 35.30 6.01
N GLN A 59 24.92 34.45 6.58
CA GLN A 59 25.90 33.66 5.80
C GLN A 59 25.24 32.64 4.86
N SER A 60 24.11 32.06 5.25
CA SER A 60 23.37 31.06 4.44
C SER A 60 22.52 31.66 3.32
N GLY A 61 22.55 32.98 3.10
CA GLY A 61 21.73 33.67 2.11
C GLY A 61 20.21 33.60 2.38
N GLN A 62 19.81 33.30 3.62
CA GLN A 62 18.40 33.17 4.02
C GLN A 62 17.85 34.43 4.73
N SER A 63 18.68 35.45 4.96
CA SER A 63 18.27 36.71 5.56
C SER A 63 17.37 37.51 4.61
N THR A 64 16.05 37.30 4.69
CA THR A 64 15.12 38.42 4.52
C THR A 64 15.51 39.48 5.55
N PRO A 65 15.77 40.74 5.18
CA PRO A 65 16.13 41.77 6.15
C PRO A 65 15.04 41.86 7.21
N LEU A 66 15.43 41.95 8.49
CA LEU A 66 14.59 42.04 9.68
C LEU A 66 13.26 42.78 9.40
N ALA A 67 12.15 42.06 9.53
CA ALA A 67 10.83 42.47 9.04
C ALA A 67 10.24 43.67 9.80
N GLU A 68 9.28 44.34 9.17
CA GLU A 68 8.41 45.30 9.85
C GLU A 68 7.13 44.60 10.33
N GLY A 69 6.54 45.12 11.41
CA GLY A 69 5.35 44.54 12.01
C GLY A 69 5.17 44.98 13.46
N ALA A 70 4.14 44.42 14.09
CA ALA A 70 3.78 44.71 15.47
C ALA A 70 3.28 43.46 16.21
N ILE A 71 3.49 43.42 17.51
CA ILE A 71 2.93 42.41 18.41
C ILE A 71 2.18 43.11 19.53
N GLU A 72 1.00 42.59 19.83
CA GLU A 72 0.23 42.95 21.01
C GLU A 72 0.54 41.98 22.15
N VAL A 73 0.82 42.53 23.33
CA VAL A 73 0.99 41.75 24.56
C VAL A 73 0.05 42.22 25.67
N ALA A 74 -0.55 41.25 26.35
CA ALA A 74 -1.23 41.45 27.62
C ALA A 74 -0.25 41.27 28.80
N SER A 75 -0.35 42.17 29.78
CA SER A 75 0.38 42.12 31.04
C SER A 75 -0.55 42.45 32.22
N PRO A 76 -0.15 42.18 33.47
CA PRO A 76 -0.91 42.62 34.64
C PRO A 76 -1.08 44.15 34.76
N GLN A 77 -0.35 44.93 33.95
CA GLN A 77 -0.38 46.40 33.95
C GLN A 77 -1.20 46.99 32.80
N GLY A 78 -1.70 46.14 31.88
CA GLY A 78 -2.44 46.55 30.69
C GLY A 78 -1.98 45.84 29.41
N ALA A 79 -2.63 46.19 28.30
CA ALA A 79 -2.27 45.75 26.96
C ALA A 79 -1.35 46.77 26.27
N TYR A 80 -0.32 46.28 25.58
CA TYR A 80 0.70 47.09 24.90
C TYR A 80 0.95 46.60 23.48
N LEU A 81 1.11 47.55 22.54
CA LEU A 81 1.50 47.29 21.17
C LEU A 81 2.98 47.63 20.98
N LEU A 82 3.79 46.64 20.65
CA LEU A 82 5.20 46.78 20.31
C LEU A 82 5.33 46.75 18.78
N ARG A 83 5.64 47.88 18.14
CA ARG A 83 5.77 48.01 16.67
C ARG A 83 7.19 48.40 16.28
N ARG A 84 7.72 47.76 15.25
CA ARG A 84 9.06 48.03 14.69
C ARG A 84 8.97 48.68 13.32
N HIS A 85 9.76 49.73 13.13
CA HIS A 85 9.98 50.42 11.86
C HIS A 85 11.43 50.31 11.40
N ARG A 86 11.65 50.36 10.09
CA ARG A 86 12.97 50.57 9.48
C ARG A 86 13.26 52.07 9.43
N ASP A 87 14.31 52.47 10.12
CA ASP A 87 14.90 53.81 10.12
C ASP A 87 16.27 53.83 9.41
N GLY A 88 16.61 52.76 8.70
CA GLY A 88 17.93 52.53 8.09
C GLY A 88 18.96 51.89 9.02
N SER A 89 18.70 51.78 10.33
CA SER A 89 19.58 51.06 11.26
C SER A 89 19.38 49.54 11.15
N PRO A 90 20.40 48.72 11.46
CA PRO A 90 20.27 47.25 11.43
C PRO A 90 19.31 46.71 12.50
N GLN A 91 19.11 47.46 13.59
CA GLN A 91 18.19 47.09 14.68
C GLN A 91 16.76 47.56 14.39
N GLY A 92 16.58 48.70 13.72
CA GLY A 92 15.28 49.34 13.48
C GLY A 92 14.74 50.05 14.73
N ARG A 93 13.82 50.98 14.52
CA ARG A 93 13.19 51.74 15.61
C ARG A 93 12.06 50.93 16.24
N LEU A 94 12.29 50.42 17.45
CA LEU A 94 11.22 49.93 18.31
C LEU A 94 10.37 51.11 18.80
N SER A 95 9.05 50.94 18.77
CA SER A 95 8.06 51.84 19.34
C SER A 95 7.07 51.04 20.18
N VAL A 96 6.68 51.58 21.34
CA VAL A 96 5.74 50.93 22.26
C VAL A 96 4.60 51.88 22.54
N ALA A 97 3.37 51.41 22.39
CA ALA A 97 2.15 52.14 22.70
C ALA A 97 1.31 51.37 23.73
N SER A 98 0.60 52.08 24.60
CA SER A 98 -0.43 51.49 25.46
C SER A 98 -1.74 51.40 24.68
N LEU A 99 -2.42 50.25 24.75
CA LEU A 99 -3.76 50.04 24.19
C LEU A 99 -4.87 50.08 25.26
N GLY A 100 -4.50 50.01 26.54
CA GLY A 100 -5.45 49.87 27.65
C GLY A 100 -4.75 49.81 29.00
N GLY A 101 -3.91 50.80 29.29
CA GLY A 101 -3.07 50.87 30.49
C GLY A 101 -2.35 52.22 30.63
N PRO A 102 -1.52 52.41 31.67
CA PRO A 102 -0.81 53.67 31.91
C PRO A 102 0.11 54.08 30.74
N ALA A 103 0.34 55.38 30.61
CA ALA A 103 1.14 55.94 29.53
C ALA A 103 2.57 55.38 29.50
N VAL A 104 3.07 55.11 28.29
CA VAL A 104 4.40 54.50 28.08
C VAL A 104 5.49 55.47 28.52
N ASN A 105 6.34 55.00 29.43
CA ASN A 105 7.47 55.74 29.96
C ASN A 105 8.77 54.92 29.81
N SER A 106 9.91 55.49 30.20
CA SER A 106 11.23 54.86 30.04
C SER A 106 11.46 53.58 30.86
N ARG A 107 10.58 53.23 31.81
CA ARG A 107 10.63 51.98 32.57
C ARG A 107 9.73 50.87 31.98
N THR A 108 8.69 51.21 31.21
CA THR A 108 7.65 50.26 30.73
C THR A 108 8.23 48.99 30.11
N ILE A 109 9.28 49.10 29.27
CA ILE A 109 9.92 47.94 28.63
C ILE A 109 10.60 47.03 29.66
N ARG A 110 11.31 47.59 30.65
CA ARG A 110 11.93 46.79 31.70
C ARG A 110 10.87 46.07 32.52
N THR A 111 9.79 46.75 32.89
CA THR A 111 8.73 46.19 33.72
C THR A 111 7.92 45.10 32.98
N LEU A 112 7.73 45.22 31.65
CA LEU A 112 7.18 44.14 30.82
C LEU A 112 8.05 42.88 30.80
N LEU A 113 9.37 43.05 30.93
CA LEU A 113 10.39 41.99 31.01
C LEU A 113 10.76 41.62 32.46
N SER A 114 9.96 42.06 33.45
CA SER A 114 10.19 41.81 34.88
C SER A 114 11.58 42.24 35.38
N ASP A 115 12.11 43.32 34.80
CA ASP A 115 13.43 43.91 35.02
C ASP A 115 14.63 42.98 34.72
N VAL A 116 14.39 41.86 34.02
CA VAL A 116 15.43 40.92 33.55
C VAL A 116 16.15 41.46 32.31
N SER A 117 17.44 41.09 32.14
CA SER A 117 18.25 41.52 30.98
C SER A 117 17.67 40.97 29.66
N PRO A 118 17.45 41.81 28.62
CA PRO A 118 16.95 41.33 27.32
C PRO A 118 17.87 40.30 26.67
N ARG A 119 19.18 40.33 26.95
CA ARG A 119 20.15 39.32 26.47
C ARG A 119 19.87 37.94 27.06
N LEU A 120 19.68 37.87 28.38
CA LEU A 120 19.33 36.63 29.07
C LEU A 120 18.00 36.06 28.57
N LEU A 121 17.00 36.93 28.37
CA LEU A 121 15.70 36.53 27.83
C LEU A 121 15.77 36.11 26.35
N ALA A 122 16.59 36.78 25.53
CA ALA A 122 16.75 36.43 24.13
C ALA A 122 17.33 35.03 23.94
N GLU A 123 18.26 34.58 24.79
CA GLU A 123 18.73 33.19 24.74
C GLU A 123 17.71 32.21 25.30
N LEU A 124 17.06 32.51 26.44
CA LEU A 124 16.20 31.53 27.12
C LEU A 124 14.77 31.42 26.55
N PHE A 125 14.16 32.51 26.07
CA PHE A 125 12.75 32.56 25.67
C PHE A 125 12.51 32.66 24.15
N ALA A 126 13.57 32.74 23.34
CA ALA A 126 13.47 32.77 21.88
C ALA A 126 14.55 31.92 21.21
N VAL A 127 14.25 30.64 21.04
CA VAL A 127 15.19 29.63 20.55
C VAL A 127 15.01 29.41 19.04
N ASP A 128 16.09 29.59 18.29
CA ASP A 128 16.20 29.30 16.87
C ASP A 128 16.98 27.98 16.71
N PHE A 129 16.33 26.92 16.21
CA PHE A 129 16.96 25.62 16.02
C PHE A 129 17.50 25.40 14.60
N ALA A 130 17.37 26.35 13.67
CA ALA A 130 17.98 26.18 12.34
C ALA A 130 19.51 26.13 12.45
N GLN A 131 20.08 26.96 13.33
CA GLN A 131 21.40 26.75 13.92
C GLN A 131 21.26 25.80 15.14
N PRO A 132 22.15 24.82 15.36
CA PRO A 132 22.12 24.00 16.58
C PRO A 132 22.43 24.86 17.82
N PRO A 133 21.53 24.97 18.81
CA PRO A 133 21.72 25.80 19.98
C PRO A 133 22.62 25.08 21.01
N SER A 134 23.67 25.76 21.48
CA SER A 134 24.64 25.12 22.39
C SER A 134 24.19 25.19 23.84
N ALA A 135 23.93 24.02 24.44
CA ALA A 135 23.60 23.90 25.86
C ALA A 135 24.67 24.48 26.79
N SER A 136 25.94 24.55 26.35
CA SER A 136 27.03 25.18 27.10
C SER A 136 26.77 26.66 27.40
N VAL A 137 25.98 27.37 26.60
CA VAL A 137 25.62 28.79 26.84
C VAL A 137 24.74 28.91 28.09
N LEU A 138 23.74 28.04 28.25
CA LEU A 138 22.85 28.01 29.42
C LEU A 138 23.56 27.51 30.71
N ILE A 139 24.70 26.84 30.55
CA ILE A 139 25.51 26.29 31.63
C ILE A 139 26.68 27.23 32.01
N ALA A 140 27.08 28.13 31.11
CA ALA A 140 28.23 29.01 31.30
C ALA A 140 28.09 29.86 32.57
N GLY A 141 29.21 30.04 33.29
CA GLY A 141 29.23 30.77 34.56
C GLY A 141 28.78 32.24 34.46
N GLU A 142 28.86 32.85 33.28
CA GLU A 142 28.33 34.20 33.03
C GLU A 142 26.79 34.20 32.96
N PHE A 143 26.20 33.31 32.17
CA PHE A 143 24.74 33.10 32.11
C PHE A 143 24.19 32.72 33.49
N ALA A 144 24.85 31.78 34.19
CA ALA A 144 24.46 31.37 35.53
C ALA A 144 24.49 32.53 36.55
N ARG A 145 25.42 33.48 36.41
CA ARG A 145 25.47 34.70 37.24
C ARG A 145 24.35 35.67 36.90
N GLU A 146 24.14 36.03 35.63
CA GLU A 146 23.01 36.89 35.22
C GLU A 146 21.66 36.29 35.64
N PHE A 147 21.49 34.97 35.46
CA PHE A 147 20.29 34.25 35.88
C PHE A 147 20.09 34.22 37.40
N THR A 148 21.16 34.04 38.18
CA THR A 148 21.08 34.04 39.66
C THR A 148 20.74 35.42 40.21
N LEU A 149 21.29 36.50 39.61
CA LEU A 149 20.95 37.89 39.93
C LEU A 149 19.48 38.19 39.56
N ALA A 150 19.03 37.78 38.38
CA ALA A 150 17.64 37.95 37.94
C ALA A 150 16.61 37.21 38.82
N LEU A 151 17.02 36.14 39.53
CA LEU A 151 16.18 35.44 40.51
C LEU A 151 16.29 36.01 41.94
N ASN A 152 17.34 36.76 42.28
CA ASN A 152 17.63 37.23 43.64
C ASN A 152 18.27 38.65 43.63
N PRO A 153 17.51 39.70 43.27
CA PRO A 153 18.06 41.05 43.10
C PRO A 153 18.52 41.76 44.39
N GLU A 154 18.28 41.19 45.57
CA GLU A 154 18.60 41.81 46.87
C GLU A 154 19.98 41.44 47.44
N VAL A 155 20.82 40.67 46.72
CA VAL A 155 22.05 40.03 47.26
C VAL A 155 23.35 40.73 46.81
N GLU A 156 23.30 41.98 46.34
CA GLU A 156 24.51 42.79 46.11
C GLU A 156 25.02 43.41 47.43
N GLY A 157 25.67 42.60 48.29
CA GLY A 157 26.00 43.09 49.64
C GLY A 157 26.96 42.33 50.56
N THR A 158 27.73 41.33 50.12
CA THR A 158 28.76 40.73 51.00
C THR A 158 29.98 40.17 50.27
N THR A 159 31.18 40.61 50.65
CA THR A 159 32.45 39.98 50.28
C THR A 159 32.76 38.78 51.18
N PRO A 160 33.39 37.71 50.66
CA PRO A 160 33.73 36.53 51.47
C PRO A 160 34.95 36.82 52.35
N LEU A 161 34.74 36.99 53.65
CA LEU A 161 35.80 37.01 54.65
C LEU A 161 36.07 35.61 55.21
N THR A 162 37.36 35.30 55.36
CA THR A 162 37.88 34.04 55.91
C THR A 162 37.48 33.84 57.36
N ALA A 163 37.09 32.63 57.74
CA ALA A 163 36.86 32.24 59.13
C ALA A 163 37.64 30.96 59.48
N CYS A 164 38.62 31.08 60.38
CA CYS A 164 39.16 29.95 61.13
C CYS A 164 38.26 29.68 62.35
N PRO A 165 38.21 28.43 62.86
CA PRO A 165 37.36 28.11 64.00
C PRO A 165 38.01 28.51 65.33
N ASP A 166 37.21 28.98 66.30
CA ASP A 166 37.19 28.31 67.62
C ASP A 166 35.99 28.63 68.52
N GLN A 167 35.71 27.69 69.43
CA GLN A 167 35.09 27.82 70.76
C GLN A 167 33.88 28.75 71.00
N VAL A 168 32.69 28.15 71.16
CA VAL A 168 31.78 28.45 72.29
C VAL A 168 31.27 27.13 72.87
N ALA A 169 31.33 26.95 74.18
CA ALA A 169 30.79 25.78 74.88
C ALA A 169 29.60 26.18 75.77
N ALA A 170 28.44 25.56 75.57
CA ALA A 170 27.26 25.70 76.42
C ALA A 170 26.46 24.37 76.47
N ALA A 171 25.82 24.11 77.60
CA ALA A 171 25.25 22.83 78.02
C ALA A 171 24.32 22.11 77.02
N SER A 172 24.49 20.79 76.91
CA SER A 172 23.57 19.84 76.26
C SER A 172 23.04 18.81 77.27
N PRO A 173 21.82 18.26 77.10
CA PRO A 173 21.26 17.27 78.02
C PRO A 173 21.99 15.93 77.98
N GLN A 174 21.81 15.10 79.01
CA GLN A 174 22.41 13.76 79.10
C GLN A 174 21.82 12.79 78.08
N VAL A 175 22.51 12.64 76.95
CA VAL A 175 22.34 11.52 76.01
C VAL A 175 22.98 10.26 76.61
N ASP A 176 22.29 9.11 76.51
CA ASP A 176 22.85 7.82 76.93
C ASP A 176 23.90 7.32 75.93
N ARG A 177 25.14 7.76 76.14
CA ARG A 177 26.29 7.51 75.25
C ARG A 177 26.48 6.03 74.94
N ARG A 178 26.31 5.12 75.91
CA ARG A 178 26.56 3.68 75.72
C ARG A 178 25.68 3.08 74.62
N ARG A 179 24.41 3.49 74.52
CA ARG A 179 23.50 3.02 73.47
C ARG A 179 23.80 3.67 72.11
N VAL A 180 24.28 4.91 72.10
CA VAL A 180 24.75 5.57 70.87
C VAL A 180 26.01 4.87 70.34
N ASP A 181 26.97 4.55 71.20
CA ASP A 181 28.22 3.86 70.85
C ASP A 181 27.93 2.46 70.24
N GLU A 182 26.98 1.71 70.82
CA GLU A 182 26.53 0.41 70.29
C GLU A 182 25.92 0.52 68.87
N LEU A 183 25.05 1.50 68.66
CA LEU A 183 24.41 1.75 67.36
C LEU A 183 25.42 2.25 66.31
N VAL A 184 26.37 3.09 66.70
CA VAL A 184 27.48 3.54 65.85
C VAL A 184 28.35 2.36 65.43
N HIS A 185 28.69 1.44 66.33
CA HIS A 185 29.50 0.28 66.00
C HIS A 185 28.78 -0.68 65.02
N ARG A 186 27.46 -0.84 65.15
CA ARG A 186 26.64 -1.57 64.16
C ARG A 186 26.58 -0.87 62.81
N ARG A 187 26.36 0.45 62.78
CA ARG A 187 26.39 1.26 61.54
C ARG A 187 27.71 1.04 60.80
N ASP A 188 28.84 1.16 61.50
CA ASP A 188 30.17 1.08 60.90
C ASP A 188 30.49 -0.33 60.36
N ALA A 189 29.95 -1.39 60.98
CA ALA A 189 30.02 -2.74 60.44
C ALA A 189 29.18 -2.90 59.16
N THR A 190 27.95 -2.36 59.12
CA THR A 190 27.09 -2.37 57.93
C THR A 190 27.70 -1.57 56.77
N VAL A 191 28.32 -0.42 57.05
CA VAL A 191 29.04 0.39 56.05
C VAL A 191 30.16 -0.43 55.39
N ARG A 192 30.99 -1.14 56.16
CA ARG A 192 32.07 -1.99 55.60
C ARG A 192 31.54 -3.08 54.67
N GLN A 193 30.44 -3.74 55.03
CA GLN A 193 29.82 -4.76 54.17
C GLN A 193 29.29 -4.16 52.85
N ILE A 194 28.74 -2.95 52.89
CA ILE A 194 28.35 -2.20 51.70
C ILE A 194 29.59 -1.86 50.85
N GLU A 195 30.69 -1.40 51.45
CA GLU A 195 31.93 -1.08 50.75
C GLU A 195 32.56 -2.31 50.08
N GLU A 196 32.58 -3.46 50.75
CA GLU A 196 33.09 -4.73 50.20
C GLU A 196 32.27 -5.19 48.99
N GLN A 197 30.93 -5.28 49.09
CA GLN A 197 30.07 -5.65 47.96
C GLN A 197 30.14 -4.62 46.81
N MET A 198 30.22 -3.33 47.12
CA MET A 198 30.45 -2.27 46.14
C MET A 198 31.81 -2.44 45.44
N SER A 199 32.87 -2.85 46.14
CA SER A 199 34.20 -3.07 45.56
C SER A 199 34.23 -4.27 44.60
N GLY A 200 33.58 -5.38 44.95
CA GLY A 200 33.48 -6.57 44.10
C GLY A 200 32.70 -6.28 42.82
N SER A 201 31.52 -5.68 42.95
CA SER A 201 30.68 -5.33 41.80
C SER A 201 31.33 -4.24 40.92
N ARG A 202 32.06 -3.27 41.48
CA ARG A 202 32.89 -2.31 40.68
C ARG A 202 33.92 -3.03 39.79
N ARG A 203 34.54 -4.12 40.24
CA ARG A 203 35.50 -4.89 39.42
C ARG A 203 34.82 -5.60 38.25
N VAL A 204 33.61 -6.12 38.45
CA VAL A 204 32.81 -6.76 37.38
C VAL A 204 32.32 -5.72 36.38
N SER A 205 31.74 -4.60 36.86
CA SER A 205 31.33 -3.49 35.99
C SER A 205 32.51 -2.96 35.17
N GLY A 206 33.67 -2.71 35.80
CA GLY A 206 34.90 -2.27 35.13
C GLY A 206 35.61 -3.34 34.29
N ALA A 207 35.08 -4.56 34.21
CA ALA A 207 35.44 -5.53 33.17
C ALA A 207 34.49 -5.38 31.97
N ILE A 208 33.18 -5.43 32.21
CA ILE A 208 32.15 -5.29 31.17
C ILE A 208 32.28 -3.93 30.44
N GLU A 209 32.64 -2.85 31.14
CA GLU A 209 32.89 -1.53 30.54
C GLU A 209 34.11 -1.51 29.60
N ARG A 210 35.16 -2.31 29.86
CA ARG A 210 36.31 -2.45 28.96
C ARG A 210 35.95 -3.27 27.72
N ASP A 211 35.30 -4.41 27.92
CA ASP A 211 34.77 -5.25 26.83
C ASP A 211 33.81 -4.46 25.92
N LEU A 212 32.95 -3.60 26.50
CA LEU A 212 32.08 -2.70 25.75
C LEU A 212 32.89 -1.67 24.95
N HIS A 213 33.89 -1.02 25.55
CA HIS A 213 34.75 -0.07 24.84
C HIS A 213 35.54 -0.71 23.69
N GLU A 214 36.03 -1.95 23.86
CA GLU A 214 36.69 -2.71 22.78
C GLU A 214 35.73 -3.01 21.63
N VAL A 215 34.49 -3.42 21.93
CA VAL A 215 33.47 -3.71 20.90
C VAL A 215 32.96 -2.44 20.22
N ASP A 216 32.75 -1.34 20.96
CA ASP A 216 32.37 -0.04 20.39
C ASP A 216 33.47 0.52 19.46
N ALA A 217 34.75 0.36 19.83
CA ALA A 217 35.87 0.72 18.97
C ALA A 217 35.95 -0.13 17.70
N ALA A 218 35.76 -1.46 17.81
CA ALA A 218 35.71 -2.35 16.66
C ALA A 218 34.54 -2.03 15.72
N LEU A 219 33.36 -1.72 16.27
CA LEU A 219 32.18 -1.30 15.50
C LEU A 219 32.42 0.01 14.74
N ALA A 220 33.05 1.00 15.38
CA ALA A 220 33.39 2.26 14.74
C ALA A 220 34.34 2.06 13.54
N GLU A 221 35.39 1.25 13.71
CA GLU A 221 36.37 0.97 12.65
C GLU A 221 35.76 0.14 11.51
N ARG A 222 34.95 -0.90 11.79
CA ARG A 222 34.26 -1.65 10.73
C ARG A 222 33.26 -0.80 9.95
N ARG A 223 32.47 0.05 10.61
CA ARG A 223 31.56 0.99 9.92
C ARG A 223 32.33 1.96 9.02
N ARG A 224 33.47 2.49 9.49
CA ARG A 224 34.37 3.35 8.70
C ARG A 224 34.97 2.65 7.48
N GLN A 225 35.21 1.33 7.55
CA GLN A 225 35.69 0.54 6.41
C GLN A 225 34.60 0.28 5.35
N VAL A 226 33.32 0.26 5.73
CA VAL A 226 32.18 0.05 4.82
C VAL A 226 31.90 1.28 3.94
N GLU A 227 31.96 2.50 4.49
CA GLU A 227 31.67 3.74 3.74
C GLU A 227 32.41 3.88 2.38
N PRO A 228 33.76 3.74 2.31
CA PRO A 228 34.48 3.86 1.04
C PRO A 228 34.23 2.68 0.08
N LEU A 229 33.79 1.52 0.57
CA LEU A 229 33.41 0.39 -0.29
C LEU A 229 32.02 0.62 -0.90
N GLN A 230 31.05 1.11 -0.13
CA GLN A 230 29.75 1.52 -0.65
C GLN A 230 29.87 2.67 -1.66
N ALA A 231 30.77 3.63 -1.45
CA ALA A 231 31.05 4.69 -2.41
C ALA A 231 31.62 4.14 -3.74
N LYS A 232 32.55 3.18 -3.67
CA LYS A 232 33.07 2.47 -4.86
C LYS A 232 32.00 1.65 -5.57
N LEU A 233 31.13 0.96 -4.83
CA LEU A 233 30.03 0.15 -5.38
C LEU A 233 29.08 1.02 -6.20
N ARG A 234 28.60 2.14 -5.64
CA ARG A 234 27.75 3.11 -6.36
C ARG A 234 28.42 3.66 -7.63
N ALA A 235 29.73 3.88 -7.59
CA ALA A 235 30.51 4.32 -8.75
C ALA A 235 30.64 3.23 -9.84
N ALA A 236 30.74 1.95 -9.46
CA ALA A 236 30.70 0.82 -10.40
C ALA A 236 29.30 0.63 -10.99
N GLU A 237 28.23 0.77 -10.20
CA GLU A 237 26.84 0.73 -10.66
C GLU A 237 26.52 1.86 -11.65
N ALA A 238 27.03 3.07 -11.41
CA ALA A 238 26.89 4.19 -12.34
C ALA A 238 27.57 3.91 -13.70
N LYS A 239 28.80 3.38 -13.69
CA LYS A 239 29.49 2.95 -14.92
C LYS A 239 28.76 1.83 -15.64
N LEU A 240 28.18 0.87 -14.90
CA LEU A 240 27.35 -0.18 -15.50
C LEU A 240 26.08 0.39 -16.17
N ALA A 241 25.46 1.43 -15.60
CA ALA A 241 24.33 2.10 -16.23
C ALA A 241 24.73 2.84 -17.53
N GLU A 242 25.91 3.47 -17.56
CA GLU A 242 26.51 4.13 -18.73
C GLU A 242 26.87 3.14 -19.85
N ILE A 243 27.55 2.03 -19.51
CA ILE A 243 27.85 0.95 -20.45
C ILE A 243 26.55 0.29 -20.95
N ALA A 244 25.54 0.11 -20.09
CA ALA A 244 24.23 -0.40 -20.50
C ALA A 244 23.47 0.58 -21.39
N ALA A 245 23.62 1.90 -21.21
CA ALA A 245 23.08 2.89 -22.16
C ALA A 245 23.77 2.78 -23.53
N THR A 246 25.09 2.64 -23.54
CA THR A 246 25.90 2.43 -24.76
C THR A 246 25.52 1.15 -25.51
N LEU A 247 25.36 0.02 -24.80
CA LEU A 247 24.92 -1.25 -25.41
C LEU A 247 23.46 -1.18 -25.89
N ARG A 248 22.56 -0.48 -25.17
CA ARG A 248 21.20 -0.20 -25.67
C ARG A 248 21.22 0.64 -26.93
N TYR A 249 22.12 1.62 -27.07
CA TYR A 249 22.28 2.39 -28.30
C TYR A 249 22.71 1.49 -29.48
N PHE A 250 23.73 0.66 -29.33
CA PHE A 250 24.13 -0.30 -30.38
C PHE A 250 23.01 -1.30 -30.72
N SER A 251 22.22 -1.73 -29.72
CA SER A 251 21.05 -2.60 -29.91
C SER A 251 19.96 -1.91 -30.72
N LEU A 252 19.55 -0.70 -30.32
CA LEU A 252 18.55 0.14 -31.02
C LEU A 252 19.00 0.48 -32.44
N GLU A 253 20.27 0.85 -32.62
CA GLU A 253 20.85 1.07 -33.95
C GLU A 253 20.80 -0.21 -34.80
N SER A 254 21.02 -1.38 -34.19
CA SER A 254 20.89 -2.67 -34.89
C SER A 254 19.45 -3.04 -35.23
N ALA A 255 18.46 -2.56 -34.45
CA ALA A 255 17.04 -2.77 -34.71
C ALA A 255 16.54 -1.84 -35.82
N VAL A 256 16.93 -0.56 -35.78
CA VAL A 256 16.64 0.43 -36.84
C VAL A 256 17.31 0.03 -38.16
N ARG A 257 18.53 -0.53 -38.13
CA ARG A 257 19.19 -1.10 -39.33
C ARG A 257 18.69 -2.51 -39.71
N ARG A 258 17.87 -3.17 -38.88
CA ARG A 258 17.22 -4.47 -39.17
C ARG A 258 15.69 -4.36 -39.23
N GLY A 259 15.19 -3.29 -39.84
CA GLY A 259 13.99 -3.47 -40.66
C GLY A 259 14.31 -4.52 -41.74
N PRO A 260 13.63 -5.67 -41.80
CA PRO A 260 13.87 -6.63 -42.88
C PRO A 260 13.45 -6.00 -44.21
N GLY A 261 13.94 -6.55 -45.32
CA GLY A 261 13.41 -6.23 -46.66
C GLY A 261 12.01 -6.81 -46.83
N ILE A 262 11.04 -6.31 -46.07
CA ILE A 262 9.65 -6.73 -46.10
C ILE A 262 9.04 -6.21 -47.39
N ASP A 263 8.85 -7.13 -48.33
CA ASP A 263 8.09 -6.92 -49.54
C ASP A 263 6.61 -6.75 -49.16
N SER A 264 6.19 -5.50 -49.01
CA SER A 264 4.90 -5.11 -48.45
C SER A 264 3.72 -5.68 -49.23
N ASP A 265 3.87 -5.88 -50.54
CA ASP A 265 2.84 -6.52 -51.37
C ASP A 265 2.77 -8.02 -51.12
N LYS A 266 3.89 -8.72 -50.93
CA LYS A 266 3.88 -10.14 -50.52
C LYS A 266 3.26 -10.36 -49.13
N GLN A 267 3.48 -9.46 -48.17
CA GLN A 267 2.78 -9.53 -46.87
C GLN A 267 1.28 -9.23 -47.02
N ARG A 268 0.90 -8.26 -47.85
CA ARG A 268 -0.51 -7.96 -48.16
C ARG A 268 -1.22 -9.16 -48.78
N GLU A 269 -0.64 -9.79 -49.80
CA GLU A 269 -1.14 -11.03 -50.38
C GLU A 269 -1.24 -12.17 -49.35
N ALA A 270 -0.27 -12.28 -48.42
CA ALA A 270 -0.32 -13.31 -47.37
C ALA A 270 -1.48 -13.09 -46.38
N ILE A 271 -1.77 -11.82 -46.03
CA ILE A 271 -2.91 -11.46 -45.18
C ILE A 271 -4.23 -11.72 -45.92
N GLU A 272 -4.36 -11.31 -47.19
CA GLU A 272 -5.54 -11.55 -48.04
C GLU A 272 -5.84 -13.06 -48.19
N ARG A 273 -4.81 -13.89 -48.35
CA ARG A 273 -4.95 -15.36 -48.40
C ARG A 273 -5.39 -15.96 -47.07
N LEU A 274 -4.83 -15.49 -45.95
CA LEU A 274 -5.25 -15.92 -44.61
C LEU A 274 -6.68 -15.50 -44.28
N ASP A 275 -7.11 -14.30 -44.67
CA ASP A 275 -8.50 -13.86 -44.53
C ASP A 275 -9.46 -14.76 -45.32
N ALA A 276 -9.08 -15.19 -46.52
CA ALA A 276 -9.86 -16.16 -47.28
C ALA A 276 -9.90 -17.56 -46.63
N GLU A 277 -8.82 -18.00 -45.96
CA GLU A 277 -8.78 -19.24 -45.18
C GLU A 277 -9.65 -19.15 -43.92
N ILE A 278 -9.56 -18.04 -43.18
CA ILE A 278 -10.38 -17.71 -42.01
C ILE A 278 -11.87 -17.67 -42.37
N ALA A 279 -12.23 -17.04 -43.48
CA ALA A 279 -13.62 -16.98 -43.96
C ALA A 279 -14.18 -18.38 -44.27
N ARG A 280 -13.42 -19.24 -44.97
CA ARG A 280 -13.81 -20.64 -45.23
C ARG A 280 -13.95 -21.43 -43.93
N CYS A 281 -13.01 -21.29 -43.00
CA CYS A 281 -13.04 -21.98 -41.71
C CYS A 281 -14.27 -21.57 -40.87
N ARG A 282 -14.57 -20.26 -40.80
CA ARG A 282 -15.80 -19.73 -40.16
C ARG A 282 -17.08 -20.25 -40.81
N GLN A 283 -17.11 -20.40 -42.14
CA GLN A 283 -18.27 -20.98 -42.84
C GLN A 283 -18.48 -22.45 -42.47
N THR A 284 -17.45 -23.29 -42.60
CA THR A 284 -17.55 -24.73 -42.27
C THR A 284 -17.91 -24.98 -40.80
N LEU A 285 -17.44 -24.13 -39.86
CA LEU A 285 -17.90 -24.17 -38.46
C LEU A 285 -19.41 -23.88 -38.34
N SER A 286 -19.93 -22.92 -39.09
CA SER A 286 -21.37 -22.58 -39.12
C SER A 286 -22.19 -23.77 -39.65
N ASP A 287 -21.72 -24.43 -40.71
CA ASP A 287 -22.37 -25.59 -41.31
C ASP A 287 -22.40 -26.77 -40.32
N LEU A 288 -21.27 -27.07 -39.65
CA LEU A 288 -21.18 -28.10 -38.61
C LEU A 288 -22.07 -27.81 -37.38
N GLN A 289 -22.22 -26.53 -36.99
CA GLN A 289 -23.15 -26.12 -35.92
C GLN A 289 -24.62 -26.30 -36.35
N SER A 290 -24.95 -26.06 -37.61
CA SER A 290 -26.31 -26.29 -38.13
C SER A 290 -26.68 -27.79 -38.16
N ARG A 291 -25.71 -28.67 -38.49
CA ARG A 291 -25.92 -30.13 -38.45
C ARG A 291 -26.07 -30.61 -37.01
N ASP A 292 -25.22 -30.18 -36.09
CA ASP A 292 -25.33 -30.54 -34.66
C ASP A 292 -26.67 -30.09 -34.05
N ALA A 293 -27.13 -28.88 -34.33
CA ALA A 293 -28.45 -28.41 -33.92
C ALA A 293 -29.62 -29.23 -34.52
N THR A 294 -29.41 -29.87 -35.68
CA THR A 294 -30.39 -30.77 -36.30
C THR A 294 -30.35 -32.15 -35.64
N VAL A 295 -29.16 -32.74 -35.47
CA VAL A 295 -28.96 -34.06 -34.86
C VAL A 295 -29.43 -34.07 -33.40
N ARG A 296 -29.22 -32.98 -32.66
CA ARG A 296 -29.75 -32.85 -31.28
C ARG A 296 -31.28 -32.74 -31.24
N ARG A 297 -31.95 -32.27 -32.31
CA ARG A 297 -33.42 -32.29 -32.41
C ARG A 297 -33.90 -33.72 -32.67
N GLU A 298 -33.30 -34.41 -33.64
CA GLU A 298 -33.54 -35.85 -33.88
C GLU A 298 -33.30 -36.68 -32.61
N LEU A 299 -32.30 -36.32 -31.78
CA LEU A 299 -32.01 -36.98 -30.51
C LEU A 299 -33.07 -36.70 -29.43
N ALA A 300 -33.59 -35.47 -29.35
CA ALA A 300 -34.63 -35.09 -28.37
C ALA A 300 -35.99 -35.76 -28.67
N GLU A 301 -36.25 -36.10 -29.93
CA GLU A 301 -37.43 -36.86 -30.35
C GLU A 301 -37.35 -38.35 -29.94
N VAL A 302 -36.16 -38.87 -29.61
CA VAL A 302 -35.95 -40.26 -29.17
C VAL A 302 -35.72 -40.33 -27.66
N HIS A 303 -36.76 -40.76 -26.93
CA HIS A 303 -36.82 -40.76 -25.47
C HIS A 303 -35.79 -41.67 -24.76
N PRO A 304 -35.53 -41.46 -23.45
CA PRO A 304 -34.33 -41.98 -22.82
C PRO A 304 -34.54 -43.25 -21.99
N ASP A 305 -34.21 -44.41 -22.57
CA ASP A 305 -33.84 -45.61 -21.81
C ASP A 305 -32.90 -46.52 -22.64
N GLY A 306 -32.33 -47.56 -22.00
CA GLY A 306 -31.78 -48.80 -22.60
C GLY A 306 -30.76 -48.74 -23.76
N THR A 307 -29.58 -49.33 -23.58
CA THR A 307 -28.57 -49.55 -24.65
C THR A 307 -28.97 -50.63 -25.67
N ALA A 308 -28.62 -50.45 -26.95
CA ALA A 308 -28.44 -51.56 -27.91
C ALA A 308 -27.43 -51.23 -29.02
N ASP A 309 -26.68 -52.23 -29.47
CA ASP A 309 -25.85 -52.23 -30.70
C ASP A 309 -26.48 -53.18 -31.74
N SER A 310 -26.06 -53.05 -33.01
CA SER A 310 -26.56 -53.75 -34.21
C SER A 310 -27.87 -53.20 -34.82
N ALA A 311 -27.74 -52.44 -35.91
CA ALA A 311 -28.87 -52.00 -36.73
C ALA A 311 -29.32 -53.08 -37.72
N ASP A 312 -28.36 -53.79 -38.34
CA ASP A 312 -28.63 -54.67 -39.48
C ASP A 312 -29.49 -55.88 -39.08
N CYS A 313 -29.30 -56.40 -37.86
CA CYS A 313 -30.09 -57.51 -37.33
C CYS A 313 -31.57 -57.13 -37.07
N LEU A 314 -31.87 -55.84 -36.85
CA LEU A 314 -33.24 -55.38 -36.60
C LEU A 314 -34.06 -55.29 -37.89
N ALA A 315 -33.44 -54.98 -39.04
CA ALA A 315 -34.11 -54.96 -40.33
C ALA A 315 -34.66 -56.35 -40.71
N ASP A 316 -33.86 -57.40 -40.51
CA ASP A 316 -34.28 -58.80 -40.73
C ASP A 316 -35.38 -59.22 -39.75
N GLN A 317 -35.32 -58.77 -38.48
CA GLN A 317 -36.39 -59.01 -37.50
C GLN A 317 -37.69 -58.30 -37.90
N ARG A 318 -37.63 -57.04 -38.34
CA ARG A 318 -38.78 -56.27 -38.83
C ARG A 318 -39.44 -56.97 -40.02
N ALA A 319 -38.63 -57.42 -40.98
CA ALA A 319 -39.10 -58.19 -42.15
C ALA A 319 -39.76 -59.52 -41.73
N THR A 320 -39.18 -60.21 -40.74
CA THR A 320 -39.70 -61.48 -40.20
C THR A 320 -41.03 -61.29 -39.46
N VAL A 321 -41.18 -60.25 -38.63
CA VAL A 321 -42.47 -59.88 -38.01
C VAL A 321 -43.52 -59.61 -39.10
N GLY A 322 -43.17 -58.83 -40.12
CA GLY A 322 -44.06 -58.56 -41.26
C GLY A 322 -44.37 -59.77 -42.16
N VAL A 323 -43.72 -60.93 -41.96
CA VAL A 323 -44.13 -62.22 -42.56
C VAL A 323 -45.09 -62.97 -41.63
N PHE A 324 -44.81 -63.00 -40.32
CA PHE A 324 -45.72 -63.58 -39.34
C PHE A 324 -47.06 -62.85 -39.24
N GLU A 325 -47.10 -61.52 -39.44
CA GLU A 325 -48.35 -60.75 -39.54
C GLU A 325 -49.26 -61.30 -40.65
N ARG A 326 -48.74 -61.46 -41.87
CA ARG A 326 -49.47 -62.02 -43.00
C ARG A 326 -49.93 -63.46 -42.75
N LEU A 327 -49.05 -64.30 -42.22
CA LEU A 327 -49.40 -65.70 -41.88
C LEU A 327 -50.49 -65.79 -40.79
N LEU A 328 -50.56 -64.82 -39.85
CA LEU A 328 -51.63 -64.74 -38.87
C LEU A 328 -52.92 -64.19 -39.47
N ASP A 329 -52.88 -63.21 -40.38
CA ASP A 329 -54.06 -62.72 -41.08
C ASP A 329 -54.67 -63.79 -42.01
N ASP A 330 -53.84 -64.56 -42.71
CA ASP A 330 -54.27 -65.73 -43.50
C ASP A 330 -54.92 -66.80 -42.59
N LEU A 331 -54.31 -67.10 -41.44
CA LEU A 331 -54.84 -68.06 -40.46
C LEU A 331 -56.17 -67.58 -39.83
N ASP A 332 -56.30 -66.28 -39.55
CA ASP A 332 -57.53 -65.68 -39.01
C ASP A 332 -58.65 -65.67 -40.07
N ALA A 333 -58.29 -65.49 -41.35
CA ALA A 333 -59.22 -65.61 -42.48
C ALA A 333 -59.73 -67.06 -42.66
N GLU A 334 -58.87 -68.07 -42.53
CA GLU A 334 -59.24 -69.49 -42.56
C GLU A 334 -60.08 -69.90 -41.34
N VAL A 335 -59.70 -69.50 -40.13
CA VAL A 335 -60.51 -69.72 -38.91
C VAL A 335 -61.88 -69.02 -39.04
N SER A 336 -61.91 -67.81 -39.61
CA SER A 336 -63.16 -67.10 -39.94
C SER A 336 -63.98 -67.79 -41.05
N GLN A 337 -63.39 -68.60 -41.92
CA GLN A 337 -64.13 -69.45 -42.87
C GLN A 337 -64.74 -70.67 -42.16
N LEU A 338 -64.03 -71.30 -41.23
CA LEU A 338 -64.55 -72.39 -40.38
C LEU A 338 -65.73 -71.96 -39.50
N ALA A 339 -65.85 -70.68 -39.15
CA ALA A 339 -67.04 -70.13 -38.49
C ALA A 339 -68.28 -70.11 -39.42
N ARG A 340 -68.07 -69.90 -40.73
CA ARG A 340 -69.12 -69.64 -41.73
C ARG A 340 -69.70 -70.91 -42.37
N SER A 341 -69.04 -72.07 -42.25
CA SER A 341 -69.47 -73.36 -42.79
C SER A 341 -70.56 -74.08 -41.97
N HIS A 342 -71.59 -73.33 -41.53
CA HIS A 342 -72.68 -73.83 -40.69
C HIS A 342 -73.70 -74.69 -41.47
N GLU A 343 -73.57 -76.01 -41.41
CA GLU A 343 -74.65 -76.95 -41.73
C GLU A 343 -75.37 -77.45 -40.45
N PRO A 344 -76.71 -77.38 -40.38
CA PRO A 344 -77.48 -77.84 -39.21
C PRO A 344 -77.58 -79.37 -39.16
N GLY A 345 -76.59 -80.04 -38.57
CA GLY A 345 -76.69 -81.47 -38.25
C GLY A 345 -75.40 -82.21 -37.85
N ARG A 346 -74.21 -81.70 -38.21
CA ARG A 346 -72.92 -82.32 -37.87
C ARG A 346 -71.90 -81.29 -37.40
N CYS A 347 -71.97 -80.91 -36.13
CA CYS A 347 -71.05 -79.93 -35.55
C CYS A 347 -69.66 -80.54 -35.30
N VAL A 348 -68.73 -80.28 -36.23
CA VAL A 348 -67.28 -80.45 -36.03
C VAL A 348 -66.53 -79.13 -36.23
N GLY A 349 -67.00 -78.27 -37.16
CA GLY A 349 -66.37 -76.99 -37.48
C GLY A 349 -66.52 -75.90 -36.41
N CYS A 350 -67.66 -75.82 -35.72
CA CYS A 350 -67.85 -74.81 -34.66
C CYS A 350 -66.97 -75.11 -33.43
N ASP A 351 -66.76 -76.39 -33.15
CA ASP A 351 -65.87 -76.88 -32.09
C ASP A 351 -64.39 -76.61 -32.37
N SER A 352 -63.96 -76.62 -33.64
CA SER A 352 -62.60 -76.20 -34.01
C SER A 352 -62.48 -74.67 -34.02
N HIS A 353 -63.45 -73.93 -34.59
CA HIS A 353 -63.46 -72.47 -34.56
C HIS A 353 -63.36 -71.90 -33.14
N THR A 354 -64.21 -72.37 -32.22
CA THR A 354 -64.23 -71.90 -30.82
C THR A 354 -62.95 -72.22 -30.03
N ARG A 355 -62.21 -73.25 -30.44
CA ARG A 355 -60.90 -73.60 -29.85
C ARG A 355 -59.73 -72.85 -30.50
N LEU A 356 -59.81 -72.55 -31.80
CA LEU A 356 -58.72 -71.92 -32.56
C LEU A 356 -58.74 -70.39 -32.49
N SER A 357 -59.92 -69.75 -32.48
CA SER A 357 -60.03 -68.28 -32.42
C SER A 357 -59.29 -67.65 -31.22
N PRO A 358 -59.38 -68.18 -29.98
CA PRO A 358 -58.58 -67.67 -28.86
C PRO A 358 -57.07 -67.85 -29.04
N VAL A 359 -56.63 -68.89 -29.77
CA VAL A 359 -55.20 -69.15 -30.05
C VAL A 359 -54.68 -68.16 -31.08
N VAL A 360 -55.44 -67.88 -32.15
CA VAL A 360 -55.09 -66.84 -33.14
C VAL A 360 -55.04 -65.46 -32.48
N GLN A 361 -56.02 -65.12 -31.63
CA GLN A 361 -56.02 -63.87 -30.88
C GLN A 361 -54.81 -63.75 -29.94
N MET A 362 -54.44 -64.82 -29.23
CA MET A 362 -53.27 -64.85 -28.38
C MET A 362 -51.96 -64.71 -29.18
N LEU A 363 -51.84 -65.39 -30.33
CA LEU A 363 -50.68 -65.25 -31.21
C LEU A 363 -50.55 -63.83 -31.78
N ARG A 364 -51.68 -63.21 -32.19
CA ARG A 364 -51.72 -61.82 -32.64
C ARG A 364 -51.28 -60.86 -31.53
N GLN A 365 -51.68 -61.10 -30.27
CA GLN A 365 -51.24 -60.31 -29.11
C GLN A 365 -49.73 -60.50 -28.81
N GLN A 366 -49.21 -61.73 -28.88
CA GLN A 366 -47.77 -61.98 -28.72
C GLN A 366 -46.95 -61.30 -29.83
N LEU A 367 -47.43 -61.35 -31.08
CA LEU A 367 -46.80 -60.67 -32.20
C LEU A 367 -46.82 -59.14 -32.05
N TYR A 368 -47.92 -58.53 -31.58
CA TYR A 368 -47.92 -57.09 -31.29
C TYR A 368 -46.97 -56.72 -30.13
N THR A 369 -46.78 -57.62 -29.15
CA THR A 369 -45.76 -57.45 -28.10
C THR A 369 -44.34 -57.49 -28.68
N LEU A 370 -44.05 -58.45 -29.57
CA LEU A 370 -42.77 -58.54 -30.28
C LEU A 370 -42.53 -57.33 -31.20
N CYS A 371 -43.54 -56.87 -31.93
CA CYS A 371 -43.51 -55.67 -32.74
C CYS A 371 -43.18 -54.41 -31.92
N GLY A 372 -43.73 -54.30 -30.70
CA GLY A 372 -43.36 -53.27 -29.73
C GLY A 372 -41.89 -53.36 -29.31
N GLN A 373 -41.39 -54.55 -29.00
CA GLN A 373 -39.99 -54.78 -28.62
C GLN A 373 -39.00 -54.42 -29.73
N VAL A 374 -39.27 -54.83 -30.98
CA VAL A 374 -38.44 -54.47 -32.14
C VAL A 374 -38.45 -52.96 -32.38
N THR A 375 -39.62 -52.31 -32.27
CA THR A 375 -39.73 -50.84 -32.40
C THR A 375 -38.91 -50.10 -31.35
N GLU A 376 -38.83 -50.62 -30.12
CA GLU A 376 -38.01 -50.03 -29.06
C GLU A 376 -36.51 -50.25 -29.29
N GLN A 377 -36.11 -51.43 -29.79
CA GLN A 377 -34.73 -51.69 -30.18
C GLN A 377 -34.27 -50.81 -31.36
N GLU A 378 -35.14 -50.54 -32.33
CA GLU A 378 -34.86 -49.61 -33.43
C GLU A 378 -34.63 -48.18 -32.92
N ARG A 379 -35.40 -47.74 -31.91
CA ARG A 379 -35.21 -46.44 -31.23
C ARG A 379 -33.87 -46.38 -30.50
N THR A 380 -33.52 -47.39 -29.71
CA THR A 380 -32.27 -47.39 -28.93
C THR A 380 -31.04 -47.41 -29.84
N VAL A 381 -31.05 -48.19 -30.93
CA VAL A 381 -29.98 -48.16 -31.94
C VAL A 381 -29.91 -46.80 -32.65
N ARG A 382 -31.05 -46.20 -33.05
CA ARG A 382 -31.05 -44.84 -33.64
C ARG A 382 -30.48 -43.79 -32.67
N ARG A 383 -30.79 -43.90 -31.38
CA ARG A 383 -30.23 -43.05 -30.31
C ARG A 383 -28.72 -43.22 -30.17
N VAL A 384 -28.18 -44.44 -30.30
CA VAL A 384 -26.72 -44.70 -30.30
C VAL A 384 -26.05 -44.08 -31.53
N GLN A 385 -26.65 -44.20 -32.72
CA GLN A 385 -26.17 -43.56 -33.95
C GLN A 385 -26.11 -42.03 -33.82
N LEU A 386 -27.20 -41.39 -33.38
CA LEU A 386 -27.26 -39.93 -33.18
C LEU A 386 -26.24 -39.46 -32.13
N ASN A 387 -26.08 -40.20 -31.02
CA ASN A 387 -25.03 -39.92 -30.03
C ASN A 387 -23.61 -40.14 -30.56
N ALA A 388 -23.39 -41.01 -31.55
CA ALA A 388 -22.11 -41.12 -32.25
C ALA A 388 -21.87 -39.91 -33.17
N GLU A 389 -22.89 -39.48 -33.92
CA GLU A 389 -22.81 -38.31 -34.80
C GLU A 389 -22.56 -37.01 -34.01
N VAL A 390 -23.29 -36.75 -32.92
CA VAL A 390 -23.02 -35.59 -32.02
C VAL A 390 -21.58 -35.60 -31.52
N ARG A 391 -21.03 -36.77 -31.13
CA ARG A 391 -19.62 -36.89 -30.69
C ARG A 391 -18.62 -36.66 -31.81
N GLN A 392 -18.95 -37.01 -33.07
CA GLN A 392 -18.10 -36.71 -34.23
C GLN A 392 -18.16 -35.22 -34.60
N LEU A 393 -19.36 -34.62 -34.61
CA LEU A 393 -19.56 -33.20 -34.89
C LEU A 393 -18.87 -32.32 -33.84
N ALA A 394 -18.98 -32.65 -32.55
CA ALA A 394 -18.29 -31.93 -31.48
C ALA A 394 -16.76 -31.98 -31.60
N ARG A 395 -16.19 -33.12 -32.03
CA ARG A 395 -14.75 -33.22 -32.35
C ARG A 395 -14.38 -32.36 -33.54
N ALA A 396 -15.09 -32.50 -34.67
CA ALA A 396 -14.83 -31.70 -35.88
C ALA A 396 -14.96 -30.19 -35.64
N GLN A 397 -15.93 -29.74 -34.83
CA GLN A 397 -16.05 -28.35 -34.39
C GLN A 397 -14.85 -27.92 -33.52
N THR A 398 -14.34 -28.79 -32.64
CA THR A 398 -13.16 -28.52 -31.80
C THR A 398 -11.91 -28.39 -32.66
N ASP A 399 -11.58 -29.41 -33.45
CA ASP A 399 -10.40 -29.46 -34.34
C ASP A 399 -10.36 -28.27 -35.30
N LEU A 400 -11.52 -27.89 -35.86
CA LEU A 400 -11.63 -26.76 -36.78
C LEU A 400 -11.59 -25.39 -36.05
N SER A 401 -12.03 -25.32 -34.78
CA SER A 401 -11.86 -24.12 -33.96
C SER A 401 -10.39 -23.87 -33.58
N GLU A 402 -9.61 -24.93 -33.29
CA GLU A 402 -8.16 -24.80 -33.05
C GLU A 402 -7.42 -24.36 -34.33
N GLN A 403 -7.84 -24.86 -35.51
CA GLN A 403 -7.35 -24.36 -36.79
C GLN A 403 -7.70 -22.89 -37.04
N LEU A 404 -8.92 -22.45 -36.68
CA LEU A 404 -9.32 -21.04 -36.76
C LEU A 404 -8.47 -20.14 -35.84
N GLU A 405 -8.22 -20.56 -34.60
CA GLU A 405 -7.34 -19.84 -33.66
C GLU A 405 -5.91 -19.72 -34.21
N HIS A 406 -5.34 -20.79 -34.78
CA HIS A 406 -4.01 -20.75 -35.42
C HIS A 406 -3.95 -19.84 -36.66
N LEU A 407 -4.96 -19.87 -37.53
CA LEU A 407 -5.03 -18.98 -38.71
C LEU A 407 -5.11 -17.51 -38.28
N LEU A 408 -5.94 -17.19 -37.28
CA LEU A 408 -6.07 -15.85 -36.74
C LEU A 408 -4.78 -15.38 -36.03
N GLN A 409 -4.12 -16.25 -35.27
CA GLN A 409 -2.82 -15.94 -34.67
C GLN A 409 -1.77 -15.59 -35.75
N ARG A 410 -1.71 -16.36 -36.83
CA ARG A 410 -0.79 -16.14 -37.96
C ARG A 410 -1.12 -14.88 -38.76
N ARG A 411 -2.40 -14.53 -38.90
CA ARG A 411 -2.82 -13.23 -39.45
C ARG A 411 -2.40 -12.08 -38.55
N GLN A 412 -2.64 -12.19 -37.24
CA GLN A 412 -2.30 -11.16 -36.26
C GLN A 412 -0.79 -10.89 -36.19
N SER A 413 0.07 -11.91 -36.30
CA SER A 413 1.52 -11.69 -36.35
C SER A 413 1.96 -10.94 -37.61
N LEU A 414 1.46 -11.31 -38.80
CA LEU A 414 1.77 -10.60 -40.05
C LEU A 414 1.24 -9.16 -40.08
N VAL A 415 0.04 -8.93 -39.53
CA VAL A 415 -0.49 -7.56 -39.35
C VAL A 415 0.39 -6.76 -38.40
N HIS A 416 0.85 -7.34 -37.29
CA HIS A 416 1.76 -6.67 -36.35
C HIS A 416 3.13 -6.36 -36.97
N GLU A 417 3.71 -7.30 -37.73
CA GLU A 417 4.95 -7.11 -38.48
C GLU A 417 4.84 -5.98 -39.52
N SER A 418 3.75 -5.93 -40.27
CA SER A 418 3.52 -4.84 -41.25
C SER A 418 3.32 -3.47 -40.59
N GLN A 419 2.67 -3.40 -39.43
CA GLN A 419 2.55 -2.16 -38.64
C GLN A 419 3.89 -1.67 -38.07
N LEU A 420 4.78 -2.59 -37.70
CA LEU A 420 6.15 -2.26 -37.30
C LEU A 420 6.99 -1.78 -38.50
N ALA A 421 6.81 -2.38 -39.67
CA ALA A 421 7.49 -2.00 -40.91
C ALA A 421 7.09 -0.62 -41.43
N GLN A 422 5.86 -0.17 -41.15
CA GLN A 422 5.34 1.14 -41.59
C GLN A 422 5.72 2.32 -40.66
N ARG A 423 6.56 2.11 -39.63
CA ARG A 423 7.10 3.23 -38.84
C ARG A 423 8.07 4.08 -39.68
N PRO A 424 7.98 5.42 -39.63
CA PRO A 424 8.91 6.28 -40.35
C PRO A 424 10.34 6.13 -39.81
N VAL A 425 11.31 6.10 -40.72
CA VAL A 425 12.74 6.07 -40.38
C VAL A 425 13.11 7.35 -39.63
N VAL A 426 13.76 7.21 -38.48
CA VAL A 426 14.37 8.34 -37.76
C VAL A 426 15.50 8.89 -38.62
N MET A 427 15.28 10.08 -39.21
CA MET A 427 16.33 10.81 -39.92
C MET A 427 17.43 11.22 -38.93
N LEU A 428 18.68 11.21 -39.40
CA LEU A 428 19.79 11.72 -38.60
C LEU A 428 19.56 13.20 -38.28
N PRO A 429 19.93 13.67 -37.07
CA PRO A 429 20.14 15.09 -36.84
C PRO A 429 21.16 15.60 -37.86
N GLN A 430 20.78 16.59 -38.67
CA GLN A 430 21.78 17.31 -39.47
C GLN A 430 22.61 18.18 -38.53
N ALA A 431 23.90 18.36 -38.85
CA ALA A 431 24.75 19.28 -38.11
C ALA A 431 24.11 20.69 -38.14
N PRO A 432 24.03 21.40 -37.00
CA PRO A 432 23.48 22.74 -36.97
C PRO A 432 24.35 23.67 -37.82
N ALA A 433 23.72 24.56 -38.59
CA ALA A 433 24.44 25.58 -39.35
C ALA A 433 25.35 26.41 -38.42
N ASP A 434 26.53 26.81 -38.92
CA ASP A 434 27.76 27.18 -38.17
C ASP A 434 27.64 28.33 -37.13
N ALA A 435 26.47 28.93 -36.97
CA ALA A 435 26.20 30.03 -36.04
C ALA A 435 25.29 29.67 -34.84
N HIS A 436 24.62 28.51 -34.81
CA HIS A 436 23.46 28.35 -33.92
C HIS A 436 23.79 28.05 -32.45
N CYS A 437 24.83 27.27 -32.13
CA CYS A 437 25.21 26.97 -30.74
C CYS A 437 26.72 26.68 -30.59
N GLN A 438 27.42 27.46 -29.76
CA GLN A 438 28.85 27.33 -29.50
C GLN A 438 29.18 26.82 -28.08
N CYS A 439 28.22 26.23 -27.36
CA CYS A 439 28.46 25.83 -25.97
C CYS A 439 29.34 24.57 -25.89
N HIS A 440 30.21 24.51 -24.88
CA HIS A 440 31.31 23.55 -24.82
C HIS A 440 30.86 22.07 -24.78
N GLY A 441 29.67 21.81 -24.23
CA GLY A 441 29.05 20.48 -24.19
C GLY A 441 28.41 20.05 -25.52
N HIS A 442 27.97 20.98 -26.38
CA HIS A 442 27.38 20.65 -27.68
C HIS A 442 28.42 20.01 -28.61
N ALA A 443 29.66 20.53 -28.58
CA ALA A 443 30.79 19.96 -29.30
C ALA A 443 31.26 18.59 -28.74
N ALA A 444 31.00 18.28 -27.46
CA ALA A 444 31.20 16.93 -26.93
C ALA A 444 30.11 15.99 -27.49
N PHE A 445 28.84 16.32 -27.24
CA PHE A 445 27.67 15.55 -27.69
C PHE A 445 27.70 15.24 -29.19
N VAL A 446 28.01 16.23 -30.05
CA VAL A 446 28.11 16.01 -31.50
C VAL A 446 29.29 15.11 -31.86
N ARG A 447 30.47 15.27 -31.24
CA ARG A 447 31.61 14.35 -31.50
C ARG A 447 31.33 12.93 -31.02
N ASP A 448 30.63 12.76 -29.91
CA ASP A 448 30.28 11.43 -29.38
C ASP A 448 29.22 10.76 -30.26
N ALA A 449 28.23 11.52 -30.75
CA ALA A 449 27.25 11.07 -31.73
C ALA A 449 27.91 10.72 -33.09
N ASP A 450 28.75 11.61 -33.65
CA ASP A 450 29.51 11.36 -34.89
C ASP A 450 30.44 10.16 -34.73
N ALA A 451 31.13 10.04 -33.59
CA ALA A 451 31.99 8.89 -33.30
C ALA A 451 31.19 7.59 -33.26
N MET A 452 29.95 7.58 -32.77
CA MET A 452 29.07 6.41 -32.83
C MET A 452 28.52 6.15 -34.25
N LEU A 453 28.18 7.20 -35.01
CA LEU A 453 27.46 7.08 -36.29
C LEU A 453 28.37 6.87 -37.52
N LEU A 454 29.58 7.41 -37.53
CA LEU A 454 30.50 7.37 -38.68
C LEU A 454 31.40 6.12 -38.70
N ALA A 455 31.56 5.41 -37.58
CA ALA A 455 32.49 4.29 -37.40
C ALA A 455 32.04 2.97 -38.05
N ARG A 456 31.68 2.99 -39.34
CA ARG A 456 31.18 1.83 -40.12
C ARG A 456 32.08 0.59 -40.07
N SER A 457 33.39 0.74 -39.83
CA SER A 457 34.38 -0.33 -39.75
C SER A 457 34.67 -0.86 -38.34
N ASP A 458 34.49 -0.05 -37.29
CA ASP A 458 34.89 -0.38 -35.91
C ASP A 458 33.70 -0.70 -34.98
N ARG A 459 32.44 -0.65 -35.45
CA ARG A 459 31.25 -0.94 -34.62
C ARG A 459 31.40 -2.25 -33.84
N THR A 460 31.65 -3.37 -34.53
CA THR A 460 31.74 -4.70 -33.89
C THR A 460 32.81 -4.74 -32.80
N ARG A 461 33.94 -4.08 -33.02
CA ARG A 461 35.06 -3.98 -32.06
C ARG A 461 34.69 -3.12 -30.85
N ARG A 462 33.97 -2.02 -31.03
CA ARG A 462 33.49 -1.16 -29.94
C ARG A 462 32.36 -1.82 -29.15
N GLU A 463 31.45 -2.52 -29.82
CA GLU A 463 30.38 -3.31 -29.21
C GLU A 463 30.97 -4.45 -28.37
N GLN A 464 31.94 -5.21 -28.90
CA GLN A 464 32.73 -6.20 -28.14
C GLN A 464 33.49 -5.57 -26.96
N THR A 465 34.08 -4.39 -27.14
CA THR A 465 34.81 -3.67 -26.07
C THR A 465 33.85 -3.22 -24.96
N ALA A 466 32.67 -2.72 -25.29
CA ALA A 466 31.63 -2.37 -24.33
C ALA A 466 31.11 -3.60 -23.58
N HIS A 467 30.96 -4.75 -24.25
CA HIS A 467 30.64 -6.02 -23.59
C HIS A 467 31.76 -6.51 -22.65
N ALA A 468 33.03 -6.41 -23.06
CA ALA A 468 34.16 -6.79 -22.20
C ALA A 468 34.29 -5.87 -20.97
N LEU A 469 34.14 -4.56 -21.16
CA LEU A 469 34.10 -3.58 -20.07
C LEU A 469 32.90 -3.82 -19.14
N ARG A 470 31.73 -4.21 -19.68
CA ARG A 470 30.57 -4.58 -18.88
C ARG A 470 30.90 -5.77 -17.96
N ILE A 471 31.44 -6.86 -18.49
CA ILE A 471 31.76 -8.07 -17.72
C ILE A 471 32.76 -7.74 -16.60
N GLU A 472 33.79 -6.95 -16.88
CA GLU A 472 34.77 -6.55 -15.86
C GLU A 472 34.17 -5.59 -14.80
N GLN A 473 33.26 -4.68 -15.17
CA GLN A 473 32.55 -3.86 -14.18
C GLN A 473 31.49 -4.64 -13.39
N GLU A 474 30.86 -5.68 -13.97
CA GLU A 474 29.97 -6.60 -13.24
C GLU A 474 30.77 -7.43 -12.22
N ARG A 475 31.96 -7.93 -12.59
CA ARG A 475 32.89 -8.58 -11.66
C ARG A 475 33.31 -7.65 -10.52
N GLN A 476 33.74 -6.42 -10.84
CA GLN A 476 34.14 -5.44 -9.81
C GLN A 476 32.98 -5.03 -8.89
N ARG A 477 31.74 -4.92 -9.40
CA ARG A 477 30.54 -4.72 -8.59
C ARG A 477 30.36 -5.87 -7.60
N ASP A 478 30.45 -7.11 -8.06
CA ASP A 478 30.16 -8.28 -7.21
C ASP A 478 31.27 -8.54 -6.17
N GLU A 479 32.53 -8.26 -6.51
CA GLU A 479 33.65 -8.25 -5.54
C GLU A 479 33.47 -7.16 -4.46
N LEU A 480 33.11 -5.93 -4.85
CA LEU A 480 32.83 -4.85 -3.91
C LEU A 480 31.60 -5.13 -3.04
N ARG A 481 30.59 -5.78 -3.60
CA ARG A 481 29.37 -6.18 -2.89
C ARG A 481 29.67 -7.26 -1.85
N ALA A 482 30.35 -8.33 -2.23
CA ALA A 482 30.76 -9.38 -1.29
C ALA A 482 31.63 -8.84 -0.15
N ALA A 483 32.50 -7.87 -0.43
CA ALA A 483 33.29 -7.17 0.60
C ALA A 483 32.41 -6.33 1.56
N CYS A 484 31.38 -5.65 1.06
CA CYS A 484 30.40 -4.95 1.90
C CYS A 484 29.59 -5.95 2.76
N ASP A 485 29.02 -6.98 2.14
CA ASP A 485 28.20 -8.00 2.81
C ASP A 485 28.99 -8.70 3.93
N THR A 486 30.28 -9.00 3.72
CA THR A 486 31.17 -9.58 4.73
C THR A 486 31.39 -8.64 5.94
N LEU A 487 31.69 -7.36 5.69
CA LEU A 487 31.88 -6.38 6.77
C LEU A 487 30.56 -6.06 7.50
N GLN A 488 29.42 -6.16 6.82
CA GLN A 488 28.10 -6.01 7.44
C GLN A 488 27.78 -7.19 8.37
N GLN A 489 28.13 -8.43 7.99
CA GLN A 489 28.06 -9.58 8.90
C GLN A 489 28.99 -9.41 10.12
N GLU A 490 30.21 -8.91 9.93
CA GLU A 490 31.09 -8.58 11.07
C GLU A 490 30.45 -7.56 12.02
N ILE A 491 29.85 -6.49 11.49
CA ILE A 491 29.11 -5.49 12.27
C ILE A 491 27.94 -6.14 13.03
N GLU A 492 27.12 -6.96 12.39
CA GLU A 492 26.00 -7.66 13.03
C GLU A 492 26.45 -8.60 14.18
N THR A 493 27.58 -9.29 14.02
CA THR A 493 28.14 -10.13 15.11
C THR A 493 28.70 -9.31 16.28
N LEU A 494 29.33 -8.16 16.00
CA LEU A 494 29.83 -7.23 17.01
C LEU A 494 28.68 -6.54 17.75
N GLU A 495 27.63 -6.09 17.06
CA GLU A 495 26.40 -5.56 17.66
C GLU A 495 25.71 -6.65 18.53
N SER A 496 25.70 -7.90 18.07
CA SER A 496 25.20 -9.03 18.84
C SER A 496 26.04 -9.32 20.11
N ARG A 497 27.36 -9.10 20.09
CA ARG A 497 28.23 -9.17 21.29
C ARG A 497 27.95 -8.00 22.22
N TRP A 498 27.85 -6.78 21.70
CA TRP A 498 27.51 -5.57 22.47
C TRP A 498 26.16 -5.71 23.20
N GLN A 499 25.13 -6.21 22.51
CA GLN A 499 23.81 -6.48 23.09
C GLN A 499 23.80 -7.59 24.16
N ARG A 500 24.83 -8.46 24.22
CA ARG A 500 25.01 -9.39 25.35
C ARG A 500 25.62 -8.64 26.53
N LEU A 501 26.77 -7.99 26.32
CA LEU A 501 27.47 -7.21 27.34
C LEU A 501 26.59 -6.13 28.01
N GLN A 502 25.70 -5.45 27.28
CA GLN A 502 24.74 -4.52 27.89
C GLN A 502 23.69 -5.21 28.77
N ARG A 503 23.25 -6.43 28.43
CA ARG A 503 22.34 -7.21 29.30
C ARG A 503 23.06 -7.72 30.54
N ASP A 504 24.29 -8.20 30.37
CA ASP A 504 25.14 -8.67 31.48
C ASP A 504 25.45 -7.50 32.44
N ARG A 505 25.63 -6.29 31.92
CA ARG A 505 25.76 -5.04 32.68
C ARG A 505 24.49 -4.70 33.47
N VAL A 506 23.31 -4.76 32.85
CA VAL A 506 22.02 -4.50 33.53
C VAL A 506 21.80 -5.53 34.64
N GLN A 507 22.03 -6.82 34.39
CA GLN A 507 21.93 -7.87 35.40
C GLN A 507 22.96 -7.68 36.54
N SER A 508 24.16 -7.18 36.24
CA SER A 508 25.16 -6.79 37.26
C SER A 508 24.73 -5.59 38.13
N THR A 509 23.63 -4.92 37.79
CA THR A 509 23.09 -3.75 38.50
C THR A 509 21.90 -4.09 39.39
N GLU A 510 21.23 -5.23 39.17
CA GLU A 510 20.12 -5.72 40.02
C GLU A 510 20.67 -6.29 41.35
N ARG A 511 20.61 -5.49 42.42
CA ARG A 511 21.35 -5.73 43.68
C ARG A 511 20.44 -5.74 44.92
N SER A 512 19.63 -6.77 45.07
CA SER A 512 18.75 -6.96 46.24
C SER A 512 19.50 -6.83 47.58
N SER A 513 20.68 -7.46 47.71
CA SER A 513 21.47 -7.46 48.94
C SER A 513 21.96 -6.06 49.37
N LEU A 514 22.31 -5.19 48.42
CA LEU A 514 22.78 -3.84 48.74
C LEU A 514 21.64 -2.92 49.14
N ASP A 515 20.44 -3.10 48.59
CA ASP A 515 19.27 -2.32 49.00
C ASP A 515 18.70 -2.78 50.35
N GLU A 516 18.88 -4.04 50.73
CA GLU A 516 18.64 -4.51 52.11
C GLU A 516 19.63 -3.89 53.10
N LEU A 517 20.94 -3.93 52.81
CA LEU A 517 21.97 -3.30 53.65
C LEU A 517 21.78 -1.77 53.78
N ARG A 518 21.35 -1.09 52.70
CA ARG A 518 21.01 0.34 52.72
C ARG A 518 19.82 0.65 53.63
N ARG A 519 18.74 -0.12 53.55
CA ARG A 519 17.57 0.05 54.44
C ARG A 519 17.94 -0.17 55.90
N GLU A 520 18.87 -1.08 56.19
CA GLU A 520 19.37 -1.28 57.56
C GLU A 520 20.25 -0.12 58.03
N LEU A 521 21.08 0.45 57.15
CA LEU A 521 21.81 1.69 57.43
C LEU A 521 20.85 2.86 57.74
N GLU A 522 19.84 3.09 56.90
CA GLU A 522 18.81 4.13 57.11
C GLU A 522 18.06 3.94 58.43
N ARG A 523 17.74 2.69 58.83
CA ARG A 523 17.13 2.38 60.13
C ARG A 523 18.05 2.74 61.29
N LEU A 524 19.33 2.35 61.24
CA LEU A 524 20.32 2.63 62.28
C LEU A 524 20.56 4.14 62.43
N GLU A 525 20.71 4.87 61.32
CA GLU A 525 20.84 6.33 61.33
C GLU A 525 19.57 7.02 61.85
N ALA A 526 18.38 6.52 61.50
CA ALA A 526 17.13 7.03 62.04
C ALA A 526 16.93 6.69 63.53
N GLU A 527 17.48 5.59 64.05
CA GLU A 527 17.48 5.27 65.49
C GLU A 527 18.46 6.17 66.25
N ILE A 528 19.68 6.35 65.74
CA ILE A 528 20.69 7.30 66.28
C ILE A 528 20.11 8.73 66.33
N ASN A 529 19.52 9.23 65.24
CA ASN A 529 18.92 10.56 65.23
C ASN A 529 17.74 10.69 66.21
N ARG A 530 16.98 9.61 66.46
CA ARG A 530 15.91 9.59 67.47
C ARG A 530 16.42 9.56 68.91
N THR A 531 17.59 8.95 69.17
CA THR A 531 18.22 9.00 70.51
C THR A 531 18.91 10.34 70.79
N LEU A 532 19.34 11.06 69.76
CA LEU A 532 19.94 12.40 69.87
C LEU A 532 18.90 13.53 70.01
N ASN A 533 17.84 13.54 69.19
CA ASN A 533 16.94 14.69 69.05
C ASN A 533 15.76 14.75 70.04
N ARG A 534 15.93 14.27 71.29
CA ARG A 534 14.83 14.21 72.28
C ARG A 534 14.59 15.54 73.04
N ALA A 535 14.67 16.69 72.37
CA ALA A 535 14.41 18.00 72.96
C ALA A 535 13.83 19.00 71.93
N VAL A 536 13.00 19.93 72.43
CA VAL A 536 12.35 21.06 71.71
C VAL A 536 11.26 20.68 70.68
N PRO A 537 9.97 20.92 71.00
CA PRO A 537 8.89 21.04 70.03
C PRO A 537 8.58 22.53 69.74
N THR A 538 8.59 22.94 68.47
CA THR A 538 8.22 24.32 68.08
C THR A 538 7.30 24.37 66.87
N ALA A 539 6.14 25.00 67.09
CA ALA A 539 5.21 25.68 66.17
C ALA A 539 5.18 25.27 64.68
N ALA A 540 4.03 24.76 64.25
CA ALA A 540 3.67 24.73 62.84
C ALA A 540 3.32 26.14 62.33
N THR A 541 3.84 26.50 61.14
CA THR A 541 3.45 27.72 60.41
C THR A 541 2.98 27.32 59.02
N SER A 542 1.73 27.64 58.68
CA SER A 542 1.13 27.32 57.37
C SER A 542 1.32 28.45 56.36
N PRO A 543 1.82 28.18 55.14
CA PRO A 543 1.62 29.04 53.99
C PRO A 543 0.37 28.60 53.19
N THR A 544 -0.43 29.56 52.73
CA THR A 544 -1.65 29.33 51.95
C THR A 544 -1.34 28.77 50.55
N ALA A 545 -2.09 27.75 50.12
CA ALA A 545 -1.84 27.08 48.85
C ALA A 545 -2.41 27.86 47.65
N ALA A 546 -1.52 28.51 46.88
CA ALA A 546 -1.73 28.62 45.44
C ALA A 546 -1.56 27.22 44.79
N PRO A 547 -2.24 26.89 43.68
CA PRO A 547 -2.12 25.58 43.05
C PRO A 547 -0.66 25.31 42.67
N HIS A 548 -0.10 24.21 43.17
CA HIS A 548 1.32 23.90 43.07
C HIS A 548 1.78 23.76 41.61
N ARG A 549 2.30 24.83 41.01
CA ARG A 549 2.95 24.82 39.69
C ARG A 549 4.13 23.85 39.75
N ARG A 550 3.99 22.68 39.11
CA ARG A 550 4.99 21.60 39.12
C ARG A 550 6.37 22.14 38.71
N THR A 551 7.36 21.98 39.59
CA THR A 551 8.75 22.37 39.31
C THR A 551 9.33 21.45 38.25
N TRP A 552 9.75 22.00 37.10
CA TRP A 552 10.44 21.22 36.07
C TRP A 552 11.92 21.10 36.42
N LYS A 553 12.43 19.87 36.48
CA LYS A 553 13.86 19.58 36.56
C LYS A 553 14.36 19.21 35.15
N ALA A 554 15.55 19.68 34.80
CA ALA A 554 16.12 19.41 33.48
C ALA A 554 16.41 17.90 33.27
N SER A 555 16.78 17.15 34.32
CA SER A 555 16.90 15.69 34.27
C SER A 555 15.58 15.00 33.89
N ASP A 556 14.50 15.31 34.63
CA ASP A 556 13.17 14.72 34.44
C ASP A 556 12.63 15.04 33.04
N ALA A 557 12.83 16.29 32.57
CA ALA A 557 12.46 16.72 31.23
C ALA A 557 13.28 16.01 30.14
N LEU A 558 14.60 15.87 30.33
CA LEU A 558 15.47 15.15 29.38
C LEU A 558 15.09 13.66 29.29
N ALA A 559 14.72 13.04 30.42
CA ALA A 559 14.22 11.66 30.44
C ALA A 559 12.90 11.52 29.65
N GLN A 560 11.96 12.45 29.79
CA GLN A 560 10.74 12.45 28.96
C GLN A 560 11.04 12.68 27.47
N LEU A 561 11.93 13.61 27.14
CA LEU A 561 12.31 13.95 25.75
C LEU A 561 13.07 12.82 25.03
N THR A 562 13.74 11.94 25.77
CA THR A 562 14.60 10.88 25.23
C THR A 562 14.03 9.46 25.44
N ASP A 563 12.73 9.35 25.77
CA ASP A 563 12.06 8.07 26.09
C ASP A 563 12.82 7.23 27.15
N GLY A 564 13.42 7.93 28.11
CA GLY A 564 14.23 7.37 29.19
C GLY A 564 15.66 6.97 28.82
N GLN A 565 16.20 7.35 27.65
CA GLN A 565 17.61 7.10 27.30
C GLN A 565 18.58 7.83 28.24
N PHE A 566 18.27 9.07 28.61
CA PHE A 566 19.07 9.89 29.53
C PHE A 566 18.29 10.15 30.82
N VAL A 567 18.89 9.84 31.97
CA VAL A 567 18.18 9.81 33.27
C VAL A 567 18.54 10.99 34.17
N GLN A 568 19.77 11.49 34.12
CA GLN A 568 20.20 12.60 34.98
C GLN A 568 21.23 13.51 34.32
N ILE A 569 21.01 14.83 34.41
CA ILE A 569 22.04 15.83 34.15
C ILE A 569 22.83 16.05 35.45
N ARG A 570 24.16 16.04 35.37
CA ARG A 570 25.10 16.27 36.47
C ARG A 570 25.99 17.46 36.18
N MET A 571 25.98 18.44 37.09
CA MET A 571 26.99 19.49 37.13
C MET A 571 28.28 18.97 37.78
N ASN A 572 29.44 19.30 37.19
CA ASN A 572 30.73 19.13 37.86
C ASN A 572 30.85 20.09 39.05
N ARG A 573 31.71 19.75 40.03
CA ARG A 573 31.82 20.49 41.31
C ARG A 573 32.23 21.97 41.16
N GLU A 574 32.84 22.34 40.04
CA GLU A 574 33.22 23.74 39.72
C GLU A 574 32.13 24.50 38.94
N GLY A 575 31.01 23.86 38.61
CA GLY A 575 29.85 24.47 37.93
C GLY A 575 30.04 24.78 36.43
N ARG A 576 31.24 24.60 35.87
CA ARG A 576 31.56 25.00 34.48
C ARG A 576 31.09 24.01 33.41
N ASP A 577 31.12 22.72 33.73
CA ASP A 577 30.77 21.63 32.82
C ASP A 577 29.58 20.82 33.34
N ALA A 578 28.74 20.38 32.41
CA ALA A 578 27.72 19.37 32.66
C ALA A 578 28.08 18.04 31.98
N THR A 579 27.62 16.97 32.61
CA THR A 579 27.65 15.60 32.08
C THR A 579 26.26 15.00 32.15
N ILE A 580 25.97 14.01 31.32
CA ILE A 580 24.69 13.30 31.30
C ILE A 580 24.91 11.85 31.71
N ILE A 581 24.09 11.36 32.62
CA ILE A 581 24.00 9.95 32.96
C ILE A 581 22.95 9.31 32.05
N ASP A 582 23.38 8.35 31.23
CA ASP A 582 22.47 7.50 30.46
C ASP A 582 21.75 6.46 31.35
N ARG A 583 20.77 5.77 30.79
CA ARG A 583 19.98 4.75 31.51
C ARG A 583 20.83 3.59 32.06
N GLU A 584 21.98 3.32 31.47
CA GLU A 584 22.91 2.30 31.94
C GLU A 584 23.96 2.84 32.93
N GLY A 585 23.93 4.14 33.25
CA GLY A 585 24.83 4.80 34.20
C GLY A 585 26.12 5.38 33.62
N ARG A 586 26.33 5.36 32.29
CA ARG A 586 27.52 5.99 31.67
C ARG A 586 27.42 7.51 31.83
N THR A 587 28.56 8.14 32.12
CA THR A 587 28.67 9.60 32.21
C THR A 587 29.20 10.16 30.89
N LEU A 588 28.32 10.72 30.07
CA LEU A 588 28.62 11.35 28.78
C LEU A 588 28.94 12.84 28.94
N THR A 589 29.84 13.37 28.11
CA THR A 589 30.09 14.82 27.99
C THR A 589 29.20 15.43 26.90
N LEU A 590 29.00 16.76 26.94
CA LEU A 590 28.15 17.47 25.97
C LEU A 590 28.62 17.32 24.51
N ALA A 591 29.92 17.09 24.31
CA ALA A 591 30.54 16.87 23.01
C ALA A 591 30.34 15.44 22.45
N GLN A 592 29.89 14.48 23.27
CA GLN A 592 29.57 13.11 22.85
C GLN A 592 28.11 12.94 22.41
N LEU A 593 27.27 13.96 22.63
CA LEU A 593 25.88 13.97 22.17
C LEU A 593 25.81 14.25 20.68
N ASN A 594 24.91 13.57 19.96
CA ASN A 594 24.57 13.96 18.60
C ASN A 594 23.72 15.25 18.59
N ALA A 595 23.59 15.91 17.43
CA ALA A 595 22.90 17.21 17.34
C ALA A 595 21.42 17.16 17.79
N ALA A 596 20.71 16.06 17.57
CA ALA A 596 19.32 15.90 18.04
C ALA A 596 19.24 15.75 19.57
N GLN A 597 20.22 15.09 20.18
CA GLN A 597 20.37 14.97 21.63
C GLN A 597 20.83 16.29 22.28
N GLN A 598 21.61 17.10 21.56
CA GLN A 598 21.95 18.48 21.98
C GLN A 598 20.71 19.37 21.97
N ASP A 599 19.84 19.27 20.96
CA ASP A 599 18.54 19.96 20.96
C ASP A 599 17.65 19.53 22.15
N GLN A 600 17.54 18.21 22.40
CA GLN A 600 16.76 17.66 23.51
C GLN A 600 17.29 18.16 24.87
N LEU A 601 18.61 18.19 25.06
CA LEU A 601 19.25 18.78 26.24
C LEU A 601 18.96 20.28 26.36
N TYR A 602 19.07 21.03 25.27
CA TYR A 602 18.83 22.47 25.27
C TYR A 602 17.37 22.78 25.64
N VAL A 603 16.40 22.04 25.08
CA VAL A 603 14.98 22.12 25.48
C VAL A 603 14.83 21.75 26.96
N ALA A 604 15.39 20.63 27.43
CA ALA A 604 15.28 20.21 28.83
C ALA A 604 15.77 21.25 29.84
N LEU A 605 16.91 21.88 29.56
CA LEU A 605 17.46 23.00 30.34
C LEU A 605 16.56 24.23 30.26
N THR A 606 16.13 24.60 29.05
CA THR A 606 15.23 25.74 28.79
C THR A 606 13.94 25.63 29.61
N LEU A 607 13.26 24.47 29.57
CA LEU A 607 12.01 24.25 30.30
C LEU A 607 12.23 24.35 31.83
N ALA A 608 13.33 23.84 32.37
CA ALA A 608 13.64 23.95 33.80
C ALA A 608 13.97 25.38 34.24
N LEU A 609 14.73 26.13 33.44
CA LEU A 609 15.10 27.52 33.70
C LEU A 609 13.87 28.45 33.57
N VAL A 610 13.05 28.29 32.53
CA VAL A 610 11.76 28.99 32.39
C VAL A 610 10.79 28.62 33.52
N SER A 611 10.76 27.35 33.96
CA SER A 611 9.99 26.95 35.14
C SER A 611 10.48 27.59 36.44
N SER A 612 11.75 27.98 36.53
CA SER A 612 12.31 28.66 37.69
C SER A 612 11.91 30.13 37.72
N PHE A 613 11.92 30.81 36.56
CA PHE A 613 11.33 32.15 36.39
C PHE A 613 9.82 32.16 36.66
N THR A 614 9.07 31.19 36.12
CA THR A 614 7.64 30.96 36.39
C THR A 614 7.33 30.96 37.89
N ASN A 615 8.20 30.33 38.69
CA ASN A 615 8.01 30.16 40.13
C ASN A 615 8.39 31.40 40.96
N ARG A 616 9.03 32.41 40.35
CA ARG A 616 9.19 33.77 40.90
C ARG A 616 8.16 34.77 40.34
N GLY A 617 7.16 34.30 39.58
CA GLY A 617 6.12 35.14 38.97
C GLY A 617 6.47 35.73 37.60
N VAL A 618 7.65 35.39 37.05
CA VAL A 618 8.10 35.85 35.72
C VAL A 618 7.49 34.93 34.64
N ASP A 619 6.20 35.15 34.36
CA ASP A 619 5.47 34.48 33.28
C ASP A 619 5.70 35.23 31.96
N LEU A 620 6.54 34.71 31.06
CA LEU A 620 6.87 35.26 29.74
C LEU A 620 6.64 34.21 28.63
N PRO A 621 6.30 34.59 27.38
CA PRO A 621 6.02 33.65 26.30
C PRO A 621 7.28 33.00 25.72
N LEU A 622 7.31 31.67 25.62
CA LEU A 622 8.41 30.90 25.03
C LEU A 622 8.19 30.73 23.52
N ILE A 623 9.16 31.13 22.70
CA ILE A 623 9.15 30.98 21.23
C ILE A 623 10.20 29.94 20.81
N LEU A 624 9.80 28.98 19.99
CA LEU A 624 10.67 27.94 19.41
C LEU A 624 10.49 27.90 17.88
N ASP A 625 11.55 28.19 17.12
CA ASP A 625 11.59 28.06 15.65
C ASP A 625 12.26 26.74 15.24
N GLU A 626 11.48 25.86 14.60
CA GLU A 626 11.86 24.51 14.14
C GLU A 626 12.53 23.58 15.19
N PRO A 627 12.01 23.45 16.43
CA PRO A 627 12.59 22.56 17.46
C PRO A 627 12.64 21.08 17.06
N PHE A 628 11.86 20.68 16.05
CA PHE A 628 11.78 19.31 15.55
C PHE A 628 12.69 19.03 14.33
N LEU A 629 13.53 19.99 13.91
CA LEU A 629 14.28 19.94 12.64
C LEU A 629 15.21 18.72 12.51
N ARG A 630 15.86 18.33 13.60
CA ARG A 630 16.81 17.20 13.67
C ARG A 630 16.24 15.96 14.38
N GLN A 631 14.98 16.01 14.80
CA GLN A 631 14.35 14.96 15.59
C GLN A 631 13.81 13.84 14.69
N ASP A 632 13.99 12.59 15.10
CA ASP A 632 13.33 11.45 14.46
C ASP A 632 11.83 11.41 14.83
N GLY A 633 11.07 10.48 14.25
CA GLY A 633 9.63 10.37 14.52
C GLY A 633 9.29 10.10 16.00
N ARG A 634 10.17 9.41 16.75
CA ARG A 634 9.97 9.17 18.19
C ARG A 634 10.31 10.41 19.02
N GLY A 635 11.49 10.99 18.82
CA GLY A 635 11.92 12.22 19.52
C GLY A 635 10.95 13.39 19.26
N ALA A 636 10.45 13.54 18.03
CA ALA A 636 9.44 14.53 17.71
C ALA A 636 8.11 14.28 18.43
N ALA A 637 7.65 13.02 18.51
CA ALA A 637 6.42 12.65 19.21
C ALA A 637 6.51 12.75 20.74
N ALA A 638 7.70 12.53 21.31
CA ALA A 638 7.99 12.76 22.72
C ALA A 638 8.04 14.26 23.03
N MET A 639 8.81 15.03 22.26
CA MET A 639 8.98 16.48 22.43
C MET A 639 7.67 17.26 22.25
N ALA A 640 6.81 16.87 21.30
CA ALA A 640 5.49 17.48 21.16
C ALA A 640 4.60 17.24 22.40
N GLY A 641 4.67 16.05 23.01
CA GLY A 641 3.96 15.76 24.27
C GLY A 641 4.51 16.52 25.48
N VAL A 642 5.83 16.65 25.58
CA VAL A 642 6.50 17.42 26.64
C VAL A 642 6.18 18.91 26.57
N LEU A 643 6.14 19.49 25.36
CA LEU A 643 5.79 20.90 25.16
C LEU A 643 4.31 21.19 25.48
N ASP A 644 3.41 20.24 25.23
CA ASP A 644 2.01 20.31 25.64
C ASP A 644 1.85 20.21 27.18
N GLU A 645 2.49 19.24 27.84
CA GLU A 645 2.49 19.15 29.32
C GLU A 645 3.03 20.44 29.96
N PHE A 646 4.09 21.01 29.39
CA PHE A 646 4.69 22.25 29.86
C PHE A 646 3.78 23.47 29.71
N ALA A 647 3.02 23.55 28.62
CA ALA A 647 2.13 24.67 28.32
C ALA A 647 0.85 24.64 29.17
N ARG A 648 0.25 23.46 29.39
CA ARG A 648 -0.95 23.25 30.24
C ARG A 648 -0.76 23.69 31.69
N LEU A 649 0.48 23.90 32.14
CA LEU A 649 0.81 24.52 33.44
C LEU A 649 0.69 26.06 33.42
N GLY A 650 -0.12 26.60 32.50
CA GLY A 650 -0.44 28.02 32.35
C GLY A 650 0.59 28.85 31.56
N ARG A 651 1.57 28.21 30.92
CA ARG A 651 2.68 28.86 30.21
C ARG A 651 2.36 28.99 28.72
N GLN A 652 2.54 30.18 28.17
CA GLN A 652 2.33 30.38 26.73
C GLN A 652 3.57 29.90 25.95
N VAL A 653 3.37 28.97 25.03
CA VAL A 653 4.42 28.42 24.16
C VAL A 653 3.99 28.61 22.71
N ILE A 654 4.90 29.13 21.88
CA ILE A 654 4.67 29.42 20.46
C ILE A 654 5.70 28.64 19.66
N VAL A 655 5.23 27.68 18.84
CA VAL A 655 6.08 26.76 18.09
C VAL A 655 5.82 26.94 16.60
N PHE A 656 6.88 27.16 15.83
CA PHE A 656 6.85 27.16 14.36
C PHE A 656 7.50 25.88 13.86
N THR A 657 6.80 25.06 13.06
CA THR A 657 7.43 23.88 12.45
C THR A 657 6.82 23.34 11.15
N GLU A 658 7.65 22.70 10.33
CA GLU A 658 7.24 21.85 9.19
C GLU A 658 7.26 20.32 9.47
N ASN A 659 7.67 19.87 10.67
CA ASN A 659 7.79 18.44 10.96
C ASN A 659 6.43 17.72 11.02
N ARG A 660 6.17 16.85 10.03
CA ARG A 660 4.89 16.15 9.84
C ARG A 660 4.60 15.02 10.84
N GLU A 661 5.56 14.61 11.67
CA GLU A 661 5.31 13.70 12.81
C GLU A 661 4.88 14.51 14.03
N ALA A 662 5.57 15.63 14.31
CA ALA A 662 5.19 16.55 15.39
C ALA A 662 3.77 17.10 15.20
N LEU A 663 3.40 17.50 13.98
CA LEU A 663 2.05 17.98 13.65
C LEU A 663 0.97 16.91 13.91
N ARG A 664 1.16 15.68 13.42
CA ARG A 664 0.26 14.55 13.73
C ARG A 664 0.19 14.26 15.22
N ARG A 665 1.30 14.45 15.97
CA ARG A 665 1.29 14.27 17.42
C ARG A 665 0.47 15.34 18.12
N PHE A 666 0.61 16.61 17.75
CA PHE A 666 -0.21 17.70 18.28
C PHE A 666 -1.70 17.48 17.98
N GLU A 667 -2.05 17.11 16.75
CA GLU A 667 -3.42 16.72 16.36
C GLU A 667 -3.95 15.58 17.25
N SER A 668 -3.16 14.52 17.48
CA SER A 668 -3.54 13.39 18.35
C SER A 668 -3.76 13.74 19.83
N ILE A 669 -3.27 14.90 20.27
CA ILE A 669 -3.36 15.41 21.65
C ILE A 669 -4.48 16.47 21.77
N GLY A 670 -5.08 16.90 20.65
CA GLY A 670 -6.13 17.92 20.57
C GLY A 670 -5.62 19.34 20.29
N VAL A 671 -4.34 19.50 19.96
CA VAL A 671 -3.70 20.80 19.69
C VAL A 671 -3.78 21.09 18.18
N VAL A 672 -4.59 22.09 17.80
CA VAL A 672 -4.78 22.47 16.40
C VAL A 672 -3.61 23.32 15.90
N ALA A 673 -2.83 22.76 14.95
CA ALA A 673 -1.81 23.50 14.23
C ALA A 673 -2.42 24.44 13.16
N ARG A 674 -1.84 25.63 12.99
CA ARG A 674 -2.35 26.67 12.09
C ARG A 674 -1.40 26.88 10.90
N ASP A 675 -1.87 26.59 9.69
CA ASP A 675 -1.10 26.86 8.46
C ASP A 675 -0.97 28.37 8.21
N LEU A 676 0.27 28.87 8.18
CA LEU A 676 0.59 30.27 7.93
C LEU A 676 0.20 30.73 6.52
N ASP A 677 0.20 29.84 5.52
CA ASP A 677 -0.26 30.20 4.17
C ASP A 677 -1.79 30.19 4.07
N ALA A 678 -2.49 29.40 4.87
CA ALA A 678 -3.94 29.55 5.05
C ALA A 678 -4.27 30.90 5.73
N LEU A 679 -3.57 31.26 6.81
CA LEU A 679 -3.75 32.53 7.51
C LEU A 679 -3.48 33.75 6.58
N ARG A 680 -2.41 33.73 5.77
CA ARG A 680 -2.17 34.77 4.75
C ARG A 680 -3.26 34.89 3.69
N ARG A 681 -3.93 33.79 3.33
CA ARG A 681 -5.06 33.80 2.38
C ARG A 681 -6.39 34.21 3.03
N GLN A 682 -6.45 34.20 4.36
CA GLN A 682 -7.62 34.61 5.16
C GLN A 682 -7.51 36.03 5.71
N ALA A 683 -6.32 36.63 5.71
CA ALA A 683 -6.08 38.01 6.11
C ALA A 683 -6.95 38.97 5.25
N PRO A 684 -7.88 39.74 5.85
CA PRO A 684 -8.74 40.64 5.09
C PRO A 684 -7.93 41.82 4.53
N ALA A 685 -8.21 42.19 3.28
CA ALA A 685 -7.57 43.35 2.66
C ALA A 685 -7.95 44.64 3.40
N THR A 686 -6.93 45.36 3.87
CA THR A 686 -6.97 46.71 4.45
C THR A 686 -7.85 46.91 5.71
N VAL A 687 -7.20 46.91 6.88
CA VAL A 687 -7.54 47.84 7.97
C VAL A 687 -6.33 48.74 8.21
N PRO A 688 -6.40 50.06 7.92
CA PRO A 688 -5.27 50.95 8.14
C PRO A 688 -4.87 50.98 9.62
N MET A 689 -3.57 50.82 9.92
CA MET A 689 -3.09 51.08 11.27
C MET A 689 -3.35 52.55 11.66
N PRO A 690 -3.70 52.85 12.92
CA PRO A 690 -3.81 54.24 13.37
C PRO A 690 -2.46 54.94 13.20
N THR A 691 -2.42 55.93 12.30
CA THR A 691 -1.21 56.65 11.94
C THR A 691 -0.99 57.83 12.88
N VAL A 692 0.08 57.76 13.68
CA VAL A 692 0.59 58.94 14.41
C VAL A 692 1.05 59.96 13.36
N ALA A 693 0.38 61.11 13.32
CA ALA A 693 0.48 62.03 12.20
C ALA A 693 1.86 62.70 12.09
N ILE A 694 2.41 62.68 10.88
CA ILE A 694 3.47 63.58 10.40
C ILE A 694 2.92 64.20 9.10
N PRO A 695 2.91 65.54 8.93
CA PRO A 695 2.21 66.18 7.81
C PRO A 695 2.91 65.92 6.46
N PRO A 696 2.17 65.60 5.38
CA PRO A 696 2.73 65.30 4.07
C PRO A 696 2.90 66.54 3.18
N ALA A 697 3.72 66.40 2.12
CA ALA A 697 3.80 67.34 1.01
C ALA A 697 3.14 66.77 -0.27
N ALA A 698 2.77 67.67 -1.19
CA ALA A 698 2.20 67.37 -2.52
C ALA A 698 3.28 66.77 -3.48
N THR A 699 3.04 66.20 -4.68
CA THR A 699 1.90 66.08 -5.64
C THR A 699 2.24 64.90 -6.63
N ALA A 700 1.49 64.40 -7.63
CA ALA A 700 0.18 64.67 -8.26
C ALA A 700 -0.36 63.48 -9.10
N LYS A 701 -1.62 63.61 -9.59
CA LYS A 701 -2.17 63.16 -10.91
C LYS A 701 -2.27 61.66 -11.30
N THR A 702 -3.53 61.21 -11.32
CA THR A 702 -4.21 60.20 -12.19
C THR A 702 -4.44 60.74 -13.64
N PRO A 703 -5.23 60.10 -14.59
CA PRO A 703 -5.98 58.82 -14.61
C PRO A 703 -5.88 57.94 -15.91
N ALA A 704 -6.75 56.91 -16.00
CA ALA A 704 -7.53 56.44 -17.17
C ALA A 704 -7.02 55.28 -18.08
N ALA A 705 -7.87 54.46 -18.75
CA ALA A 705 -9.27 54.00 -18.48
C ALA A 705 -9.74 52.92 -19.53
N ALA A 706 -10.73 52.07 -19.16
CA ALA A 706 -11.82 51.48 -20.02
C ALA A 706 -11.48 50.56 -21.24
N ASP A 707 -12.35 49.71 -21.83
CA ASP A 707 -13.66 49.13 -21.44
C ASP A 707 -14.18 47.98 -22.39
N LEU A 708 -15.00 47.01 -21.90
CA LEU A 708 -16.13 46.28 -22.58
C LEU A 708 -15.84 45.33 -23.82
N ARG A 709 -16.70 44.40 -24.35
CA ARG A 709 -18.03 43.76 -24.02
C ARG A 709 -18.36 42.49 -24.89
N GLN A 710 -19.21 41.57 -24.37
CA GLN A 710 -20.25 40.68 -25.05
C GLN A 710 -19.81 39.64 -26.14
N ALA A 711 -20.32 38.38 -26.22
CA ALA A 711 -21.66 37.74 -26.45
C ALA A 711 -22.03 37.59 -27.97
N ASP A 712 -22.79 36.60 -28.50
CA ASP A 712 -23.72 35.59 -27.91
C ASP A 712 -24.00 34.34 -28.83
N ALA A 713 -24.92 33.45 -28.39
CA ALA A 713 -25.48 32.15 -28.87
C ALA A 713 -25.67 31.73 -30.37
N GLY A 714 -25.83 30.39 -30.60
CA GLY A 714 -27.03 29.86 -31.30
C GLY A 714 -26.98 28.68 -32.32
N VAL A 715 -27.92 27.70 -32.15
CA VAL A 715 -28.62 26.86 -33.19
C VAL A 715 -27.92 25.60 -33.80
N ALA A 716 -28.71 24.61 -34.28
CA ALA A 716 -28.30 23.29 -34.82
C ALA A 716 -29.30 22.71 -35.86
N THR A 717 -28.91 21.71 -36.70
CA THR A 717 -29.67 20.45 -37.02
C THR A 717 -29.17 19.60 -38.23
N LEU A 718 -29.38 18.26 -38.13
CA LEU A 718 -29.72 17.23 -39.16
C LEU A 718 -28.79 16.78 -40.34
N ARG A 719 -28.28 15.55 -40.19
CA ARG A 719 -28.20 14.37 -41.11
C ARG A 719 -28.26 14.49 -42.65
N ILE A 720 -27.39 13.70 -43.31
CA ILE A 720 -27.71 12.71 -44.39
C ILE A 720 -26.59 11.64 -44.44
N VAL A 721 -26.84 10.45 -45.02
CA VAL A 721 -25.89 9.31 -45.14
C VAL A 721 -25.87 8.75 -46.57
N ARG A 722 -24.70 8.34 -47.08
CA ARG A 722 -24.54 7.30 -48.12
C ARG A 722 -23.10 6.75 -48.17
N GLU A 723 -22.95 5.51 -48.63
CA GLU A 723 -21.68 4.77 -48.69
C GLU A 723 -20.93 4.99 -50.03
N THR A 724 -19.60 4.86 -50.04
CA THR A 724 -18.86 3.67 -50.57
C THR A 724 -17.34 3.92 -50.67
N VAL A 725 -16.54 2.92 -50.28
CA VAL A 725 -15.21 2.47 -50.79
C VAL A 725 -14.32 3.47 -51.58
N GLY A 726 -13.06 3.68 -51.15
CA GLY A 726 -12.00 4.17 -52.05
C GLY A 726 -10.72 4.76 -51.43
N GLU A 727 -9.59 4.08 -51.61
CA GLU A 727 -8.18 4.59 -51.67
C GLU A 727 -7.74 5.86 -50.90
N SER A 728 -7.09 5.66 -49.75
CA SER A 728 -6.25 6.71 -49.11
C SER A 728 -4.80 6.68 -49.62
N LYS A 729 -4.45 7.54 -50.58
CA LYS A 729 -3.03 7.86 -50.86
C LYS A 729 -2.46 8.75 -49.75
N PRO A 730 -1.23 8.49 -49.25
CA PRO A 730 -0.66 9.26 -48.14
C PRO A 730 -0.33 10.69 -48.56
N LYS A 731 -0.93 11.68 -47.88
CA LYS A 731 -0.51 13.07 -47.94
C LYS A 731 0.52 13.34 -46.83
N LEU A 732 1.72 13.74 -47.20
CA LEU A 732 2.70 14.31 -46.27
C LEU A 732 2.12 15.59 -45.63
N ARG A 733 2.21 15.70 -44.30
CA ARG A 733 2.05 16.96 -43.56
C ARG A 733 3.40 17.40 -42.98
N VAL A 734 3.56 18.71 -42.82
CA VAL A 734 4.78 19.33 -42.28
C VAL A 734 4.66 19.43 -40.75
N ALA A 735 5.80 19.39 -40.05
CA ALA A 735 5.90 19.05 -38.62
C ALA A 735 5.47 20.15 -37.62
N SER A 736 4.44 20.95 -37.93
CA SER A 736 3.92 22.02 -37.06
C SER A 736 2.52 21.76 -36.49
N GLU A 737 1.90 20.61 -36.77
CA GLU A 737 0.55 20.24 -36.28
C GLU A 737 0.56 19.00 -35.36
N TRP A 738 1.69 18.73 -34.68
CA TRP A 738 1.78 17.64 -33.69
C TRP A 738 1.00 18.00 -32.42
N THR A 739 -0.27 17.60 -32.37
CA THR A 739 -1.05 17.60 -31.12
C THR A 739 -0.63 16.40 -30.25
N GLN A 740 -0.72 16.54 -28.93
CA GLN A 740 -0.22 15.56 -27.95
C GLN A 740 -0.90 14.17 -27.99
N ALA A 741 -1.86 13.95 -28.89
CA ALA A 741 -2.50 12.65 -29.10
C ALA A 741 -1.63 11.65 -29.90
N GLU A 742 -0.50 12.08 -30.48
CA GLU A 742 0.29 11.24 -31.40
C GLU A 742 1.58 10.64 -30.80
N GLU A 743 2.01 11.07 -29.61
CA GLU A 743 3.21 10.53 -28.95
C GLU A 743 3.00 9.11 -28.36
N GLU A 744 1.75 8.71 -28.06
CA GLU A 744 1.41 7.41 -27.44
C GLU A 744 0.92 6.35 -28.44
N ARG A 745 1.65 6.10 -29.54
CA ARG A 745 1.40 4.94 -30.42
C ARG A 745 2.11 3.66 -29.94
N GLU A 746 1.74 3.23 -28.74
CA GLU A 746 1.94 1.85 -28.26
C GLU A 746 0.92 0.89 -28.89
N VAL A 747 1.31 -0.35 -29.16
CA VAL A 747 0.52 -1.28 -29.98
C VAL A 747 -0.37 -2.16 -29.12
N TYR A 748 -1.68 -1.94 -29.23
CA TYR A 748 -2.75 -2.73 -28.62
C TYR A 748 -3.24 -3.78 -29.63
N PHE A 749 -3.54 -5.00 -29.18
CA PHE A 749 -4.04 -6.07 -30.06
C PHE A 749 -5.51 -5.92 -30.44
N LEU A 750 -6.25 -5.08 -29.72
CA LEU A 750 -7.64 -4.74 -30.03
C LEU A 750 -7.87 -3.25 -29.71
N THR A 751 -8.79 -2.60 -30.42
CA THR A 751 -9.18 -1.21 -30.14
C THR A 751 -10.68 -1.13 -29.87
N LEU A 752 -11.10 -0.11 -29.12
CA LEU A 752 -12.51 0.11 -28.77
C LEU A 752 -13.42 0.25 -30.01
N GLY A 753 -12.89 0.82 -31.10
CA GLY A 753 -13.59 0.97 -32.38
C GLY A 753 -13.47 -0.20 -33.36
N ALA A 754 -12.83 -1.31 -33.00
CA ALA A 754 -12.78 -2.51 -33.86
C ALA A 754 -14.18 -3.14 -34.03
N SER A 755 -14.43 -3.83 -35.14
CA SER A 755 -15.72 -4.50 -35.35
C SER A 755 -15.89 -5.65 -34.38
N ILE A 756 -17.12 -5.94 -34.00
CA ILE A 756 -17.43 -7.16 -33.25
C ILE A 756 -17.16 -8.43 -34.07
N ASP A 757 -17.18 -8.33 -35.41
CA ASP A 757 -16.93 -9.42 -36.36
C ASP A 757 -15.46 -9.89 -36.39
N ASP A 758 -14.54 -9.04 -35.92
CA ASP A 758 -13.12 -9.34 -35.80
C ASP A 758 -12.82 -10.31 -34.62
N PHE A 759 -13.77 -10.49 -33.70
CA PHE A 759 -13.55 -11.28 -32.49
C PHE A 759 -13.83 -12.79 -32.71
N PRO A 760 -12.86 -13.70 -32.52
CA PRO A 760 -12.97 -15.12 -32.91
C PRO A 760 -14.11 -15.92 -32.28
N VAL A 761 -14.55 -15.56 -31.07
CA VAL A 761 -15.47 -16.41 -30.29
C VAL A 761 -16.92 -16.33 -30.79
N LEU A 762 -17.18 -15.52 -31.82
CA LEU A 762 -18.50 -15.20 -32.35
C LEU A 762 -18.62 -15.67 -33.81
N GLY A 763 -19.31 -16.80 -34.04
CA GLY A 763 -19.60 -17.30 -35.38
C GLY A 763 -20.52 -16.38 -36.19
N ASN A 764 -20.55 -16.54 -37.52
CA ASN A 764 -21.16 -15.59 -38.47
C ASN A 764 -22.62 -15.18 -38.18
N ASP A 765 -23.46 -16.07 -37.65
CA ASP A 765 -24.85 -15.71 -37.30
C ASP A 765 -24.96 -14.89 -36.00
N THR A 766 -23.97 -14.98 -35.12
CA THR A 766 -23.92 -14.20 -33.86
C THR A 766 -23.76 -12.72 -34.14
N ALA A 767 -22.97 -12.36 -35.16
CA ALA A 767 -22.80 -10.98 -35.63
C ALA A 767 -24.14 -10.33 -36.02
N LYS A 768 -25.02 -11.06 -36.72
CA LYS A 768 -26.35 -10.58 -37.11
C LYS A 768 -27.24 -10.30 -35.89
N ILE A 769 -27.16 -11.14 -34.86
CA ILE A 769 -27.91 -10.96 -33.60
C ILE A 769 -27.35 -9.75 -32.83
N PHE A 770 -26.02 -9.60 -32.74
CA PHE A 770 -25.39 -8.42 -32.15
C PHE A 770 -25.73 -7.12 -32.90
N ALA A 771 -25.79 -7.14 -34.23
CA ALA A 771 -26.25 -6.00 -35.02
C ALA A 771 -27.73 -5.65 -34.73
N GLY A 772 -28.59 -6.64 -34.52
CA GLY A 772 -29.97 -6.44 -34.05
C GLY A 772 -30.07 -5.85 -32.62
N LEU A 773 -29.06 -6.10 -31.79
CA LEU A 773 -28.89 -5.51 -30.45
C LEU A 773 -28.23 -4.12 -30.47
N GLY A 774 -27.86 -3.58 -31.64
CA GLY A 774 -27.09 -2.33 -31.75
C GLY A 774 -25.62 -2.46 -31.33
N ILE A 775 -25.12 -3.67 -31.13
CA ILE A 775 -23.74 -3.98 -30.75
C ILE A 775 -22.95 -4.21 -32.05
N HIS A 776 -22.14 -3.19 -32.41
CA HIS A 776 -21.38 -3.19 -33.67
C HIS A 776 -19.86 -3.14 -33.44
N THR A 777 -19.42 -2.61 -32.30
CA THR A 777 -17.99 -2.45 -31.96
C THR A 777 -17.65 -3.15 -30.65
N VAL A 778 -16.34 -3.32 -30.42
CA VAL A 778 -15.80 -3.76 -29.13
C VAL A 778 -16.24 -2.86 -27.97
N GLU A 779 -16.30 -1.52 -28.16
CA GLU A 779 -16.84 -0.61 -27.14
C GLU A 779 -18.32 -0.90 -26.83
N HIS A 780 -19.14 -1.22 -27.84
CA HIS A 780 -20.55 -1.55 -27.61
C HIS A 780 -20.72 -2.87 -26.84
N LEU A 781 -19.94 -3.93 -27.14
CA LEU A 781 -20.02 -5.16 -26.36
C LEU A 781 -19.42 -4.99 -24.96
N LEU A 782 -18.35 -4.20 -24.81
CA LEU A 782 -17.83 -3.83 -23.50
C LEU A 782 -18.92 -3.14 -22.68
N LEU A 783 -19.64 -2.15 -23.25
CA LEU A 783 -20.74 -1.41 -22.60
C LEU A 783 -21.98 -2.27 -22.26
N ALA A 784 -22.15 -3.43 -22.90
CA ALA A 784 -23.40 -4.19 -22.83
C ALA A 784 -23.58 -4.96 -21.51
N TYR A 785 -24.82 -5.00 -21.02
CA TYR A 785 -25.15 -5.76 -19.82
C TYR A 785 -25.11 -7.27 -20.10
N SER A 786 -24.12 -7.97 -19.51
CA SER A 786 -23.81 -9.38 -19.80
C SER A 786 -24.97 -10.37 -19.66
N GLN A 787 -25.95 -10.10 -18.80
CA GLN A 787 -27.16 -10.94 -18.67
C GLN A 787 -28.09 -10.75 -19.87
N PHE A 788 -28.47 -9.50 -20.19
CA PHE A 788 -29.31 -9.17 -21.35
C PHE A 788 -28.72 -9.68 -22.67
N VAL A 789 -27.40 -9.61 -22.84
CA VAL A 789 -26.71 -10.20 -23.99
C VAL A 789 -26.89 -11.72 -24.06
N ALA A 790 -26.74 -12.44 -22.94
CA ALA A 790 -26.93 -13.89 -22.92
C ALA A 790 -28.40 -14.28 -23.16
N ASP A 791 -29.33 -13.56 -22.52
CA ASP A 791 -30.77 -13.79 -22.60
C ASP A 791 -31.32 -13.59 -24.02
N GLU A 792 -30.81 -12.61 -24.77
CA GLU A 792 -31.24 -12.36 -26.16
C GLU A 792 -30.47 -13.22 -27.19
N LEU A 793 -29.25 -13.68 -26.88
CA LEU A 793 -28.52 -14.62 -27.73
C LEU A 793 -29.18 -16.01 -27.83
N LYS A 794 -30.00 -16.41 -26.83
CA LYS A 794 -30.90 -17.59 -26.85
C LYS A 794 -30.24 -18.91 -27.27
N ARG A 795 -28.94 -19.06 -26.99
CA ARG A 795 -28.12 -20.23 -27.36
C ARG A 795 -27.75 -21.07 -26.13
N PRO A 796 -28.00 -22.40 -26.13
CA PRO A 796 -27.61 -23.25 -25.03
C PRO A 796 -26.08 -23.23 -24.85
N GLY A 797 -25.61 -22.97 -23.63
CA GLY A 797 -24.19 -22.88 -23.28
C GLY A 797 -23.60 -21.47 -23.25
N ILE A 798 -24.27 -20.44 -23.79
CA ILE A 798 -23.84 -19.04 -23.67
C ILE A 798 -24.51 -18.42 -22.44
N SER A 799 -23.75 -18.28 -21.35
CA SER A 799 -24.22 -17.68 -20.10
C SER A 799 -23.74 -16.23 -19.95
N ALA A 800 -24.33 -15.49 -19.00
CA ALA A 800 -23.83 -14.18 -18.61
C ALA A 800 -22.38 -14.22 -18.10
N GLN A 801 -21.91 -15.35 -17.55
CA GLN A 801 -20.51 -15.53 -17.19
C GLN A 801 -19.62 -15.68 -18.43
N THR A 802 -20.09 -16.38 -19.46
CA THR A 802 -19.43 -16.52 -20.77
C THR A 802 -19.24 -15.14 -21.43
N VAL A 803 -20.27 -14.29 -21.39
CA VAL A 803 -20.19 -12.91 -21.93
C VAL A 803 -19.20 -12.05 -21.14
N ARG A 804 -19.17 -12.15 -19.80
CA ARG A 804 -18.17 -11.43 -18.98
C ARG A 804 -16.74 -11.88 -19.25
N LEU A 805 -16.53 -13.16 -19.54
CA LEU A 805 -15.21 -13.68 -19.90
C LEU A 805 -14.71 -13.05 -21.22
N TRP A 806 -15.60 -12.89 -22.21
CA TRP A 806 -15.27 -12.14 -23.44
C TRP A 806 -14.94 -10.66 -23.15
N GLN A 807 -15.76 -10.00 -22.33
CA GLN A 807 -15.50 -8.61 -21.91
C GLN A 807 -14.15 -8.45 -21.18
N SER A 808 -13.75 -9.45 -20.37
CA SER A 808 -12.45 -9.48 -19.69
C SER A 808 -11.29 -9.65 -20.68
N HIS A 809 -11.39 -10.59 -21.65
CA HIS A 809 -10.38 -10.75 -22.69
C HIS A 809 -10.21 -9.49 -23.54
N MET A 810 -11.33 -8.89 -23.99
CA MET A 810 -11.33 -7.64 -24.74
C MET A 810 -10.73 -6.48 -23.94
N SER A 811 -11.05 -6.37 -22.65
CA SER A 811 -10.50 -5.35 -21.76
C SER A 811 -8.98 -5.45 -21.66
N LEU A 812 -8.42 -6.65 -21.50
CA LEU A 812 -6.97 -6.85 -21.49
C LEU A 812 -6.33 -6.43 -22.83
N MET A 813 -6.89 -6.86 -23.96
CA MET A 813 -6.36 -6.53 -25.30
C MET A 813 -6.46 -5.04 -25.67
N CYS A 814 -7.45 -4.31 -25.13
CA CYS A 814 -7.68 -2.87 -25.39
C CYS A 814 -6.94 -1.92 -24.44
N PHE A 815 -6.51 -2.41 -23.27
CA PHE A 815 -5.94 -1.58 -22.19
C PHE A 815 -4.58 -2.05 -21.65
N VAL A 816 -4.06 -3.18 -22.11
CA VAL A 816 -2.67 -3.60 -21.85
C VAL A 816 -1.93 -3.75 -23.20
N PRO A 817 -0.95 -2.88 -23.50
CA PRO A 817 -0.13 -3.00 -24.71
C PRO A 817 0.52 -4.37 -24.84
N GLY A 818 0.52 -4.93 -26.06
CA GLY A 818 1.21 -6.20 -26.34
C GLY A 818 0.61 -7.49 -25.74
N VAL A 819 -0.64 -7.48 -25.24
CA VAL A 819 -1.37 -8.68 -24.81
C VAL A 819 -2.26 -9.19 -25.95
N SER A 820 -1.97 -10.37 -26.50
CA SER A 820 -2.82 -11.03 -27.51
C SER A 820 -4.03 -11.72 -26.88
N LEU A 821 -4.95 -12.27 -27.70
CA LEU A 821 -6.10 -13.01 -27.19
C LEU A 821 -5.70 -14.20 -26.32
N ASN A 822 -4.76 -15.02 -26.79
CA ASN A 822 -4.36 -16.23 -26.07
C ASN A 822 -3.63 -15.84 -24.77
N ASP A 823 -2.91 -14.72 -24.77
CA ASP A 823 -2.30 -14.18 -23.55
C ASP A 823 -3.39 -13.71 -22.56
N ALA A 824 -4.44 -13.04 -23.05
CA ALA A 824 -5.59 -12.63 -22.24
C ALA A 824 -6.41 -13.81 -21.71
N GLN A 825 -6.56 -14.90 -22.47
CA GLN A 825 -7.18 -16.14 -22.04
C GLN A 825 -6.37 -16.85 -20.94
N VAL A 826 -5.05 -16.90 -21.07
CA VAL A 826 -4.14 -17.47 -20.04
C VAL A 826 -4.18 -16.62 -18.76
N LEU A 827 -4.20 -15.29 -18.88
CA LEU A 827 -4.35 -14.38 -17.74
C LEU A 827 -5.70 -14.56 -17.03
N ALA A 828 -6.82 -14.55 -17.76
CA ALA A 828 -8.16 -14.73 -17.20
C ALA A 828 -8.36 -16.10 -16.53
N ALA A 829 -7.76 -17.16 -17.10
CA ALA A 829 -7.74 -18.50 -16.51
C ALA A 829 -6.95 -18.59 -15.19
N ASN A 830 -6.10 -17.61 -14.90
CA ASN A 830 -5.34 -17.46 -13.65
C ASN A 830 -5.86 -16.26 -12.83
N GLU A 831 -7.17 -16.02 -12.89
CA GLU A 831 -7.93 -14.98 -12.15
C GLU A 831 -7.59 -13.52 -12.51
N VAL A 832 -6.60 -13.27 -13.37
CA VAL A 832 -6.22 -11.93 -13.86
C VAL A 832 -7.17 -11.46 -14.96
N ASN A 833 -8.38 -11.06 -14.55
CA ASN A 833 -9.50 -10.72 -15.43
C ASN A 833 -9.60 -9.24 -15.85
N SER A 834 -8.68 -8.37 -15.41
CA SER A 834 -8.67 -6.96 -15.78
C SER A 834 -7.25 -6.35 -15.73
N PRO A 835 -7.00 -5.20 -16.38
CA PRO A 835 -5.73 -4.48 -16.27
C PRO A 835 -5.38 -4.13 -14.82
N GLU A 836 -6.38 -3.84 -13.99
CA GLU A 836 -6.18 -3.51 -12.58
C GLU A 836 -5.83 -4.73 -11.73
N ALA A 837 -6.44 -5.89 -12.01
CA ALA A 837 -6.03 -7.17 -11.41
C ALA A 837 -4.58 -7.50 -11.78
N LEU A 838 -4.18 -7.30 -13.04
CA LEU A 838 -2.80 -7.50 -13.50
C LEU A 838 -1.82 -6.60 -12.76
N VAL A 839 -2.14 -5.31 -12.59
CA VAL A 839 -1.30 -4.31 -11.91
C VAL A 839 -1.13 -4.58 -10.42
N ASN A 840 -2.16 -5.12 -9.75
CA ASN A 840 -2.20 -5.32 -8.30
C ASN A 840 -1.72 -6.72 -7.85
N ALA A 841 -1.69 -7.72 -8.73
CA ALA A 841 -1.23 -9.07 -8.40
C ALA A 841 0.30 -9.14 -8.19
N ASP A 842 0.77 -10.12 -7.42
CA ASP A 842 2.21 -10.43 -7.35
C ASP A 842 2.63 -11.16 -8.64
N GLY A 843 3.46 -10.50 -9.45
CA GLY A 843 3.92 -11.03 -10.74
C GLY A 843 4.70 -12.35 -10.62
N ARG A 844 5.30 -12.68 -9.46
CA ARG A 844 5.95 -13.97 -9.22
C ARG A 844 4.94 -15.08 -8.97
N LEU A 845 3.88 -14.79 -8.20
CA LEU A 845 2.80 -15.76 -7.97
C LEU A 845 2.02 -16.00 -9.27
N VAL A 846 1.71 -14.94 -10.03
CA VAL A 846 1.06 -15.06 -11.35
C VAL A 846 1.90 -15.91 -12.31
N ALA A 847 3.23 -15.75 -12.34
CA ALA A 847 4.11 -16.59 -13.16
C ALA A 847 4.05 -18.07 -12.76
N VAL A 848 4.01 -18.36 -11.46
CA VAL A 848 3.96 -19.73 -10.92
C VAL A 848 2.60 -20.39 -11.16
N GLU A 849 1.48 -19.68 -10.98
CA GLU A 849 0.16 -20.24 -11.31
C GLU A 849 -0.03 -20.43 -12.82
N ILE A 850 0.47 -19.51 -13.66
CA ILE A 850 0.45 -19.70 -15.12
C ILE A 850 1.30 -20.93 -15.52
N ASP A 851 2.51 -21.12 -14.99
CA ASP A 851 3.32 -22.31 -15.28
C ASP A 851 2.64 -23.62 -14.82
N LYS A 852 1.91 -23.61 -13.70
CA LYS A 852 1.06 -24.75 -13.27
C LYS A 852 -0.12 -24.96 -14.21
N PHE A 853 -0.83 -23.90 -14.59
CA PHE A 853 -1.97 -23.95 -15.50
C PHE A 853 -1.56 -24.54 -16.85
N LEU A 854 -0.48 -24.05 -17.45
CA LEU A 854 0.06 -24.52 -18.74
C LEU A 854 0.59 -25.97 -18.70
N LYS A 855 0.85 -26.53 -17.51
CA LYS A 855 1.16 -27.96 -17.29
C LYS A 855 -0.08 -28.84 -17.10
N SER A 856 -1.24 -28.25 -16.81
CA SER A 856 -2.50 -28.99 -16.64
C SER A 856 -3.14 -29.35 -17.98
N ASP A 857 -3.98 -30.38 -18.02
CA ASP A 857 -4.73 -30.75 -19.22
C ASP A 857 -5.60 -29.61 -19.77
N ARG A 858 -6.05 -28.68 -18.92
CA ARG A 858 -6.81 -27.48 -19.32
C ARG A 858 -5.94 -26.40 -19.99
N GLY A 859 -4.65 -26.33 -19.63
CA GLY A 859 -3.69 -25.40 -20.24
C GLY A 859 -2.92 -25.99 -21.41
N ARG A 860 -3.10 -27.29 -21.72
CA ARG A 860 -2.34 -28.04 -22.73
C ARG A 860 -2.34 -27.38 -24.11
N ARG A 861 -3.50 -26.84 -24.55
CA ARG A 861 -3.64 -26.06 -25.81
C ARG A 861 -2.80 -24.78 -25.86
N PHE A 862 -2.41 -24.25 -24.71
CA PHE A 862 -1.58 -23.06 -24.55
C PHE A 862 -0.12 -23.39 -24.22
N ALA A 863 0.29 -24.66 -24.17
CA ALA A 863 1.62 -25.07 -23.69
C ALA A 863 2.78 -24.47 -24.51
N SER A 864 2.55 -24.12 -25.77
CA SER A 864 3.49 -23.38 -26.63
C SER A 864 3.76 -21.93 -26.18
N LEU A 865 2.87 -21.33 -25.39
CA LEU A 865 3.02 -19.98 -24.84
C LEU A 865 3.85 -19.96 -23.55
N ARG A 866 4.24 -21.13 -23.01
CA ARG A 866 4.94 -21.27 -21.73
C ARG A 866 6.29 -20.55 -21.68
N GLU A 867 7.00 -20.45 -22.80
CA GLU A 867 8.24 -19.68 -22.91
C GLU A 867 8.01 -18.16 -22.94
N ARG A 868 6.78 -17.70 -23.21
CA ARG A 868 6.41 -16.27 -23.21
C ARG A 868 6.08 -15.76 -21.81
N PHE A 869 5.59 -16.62 -20.91
CA PHE A 869 5.13 -16.24 -19.57
C PHE A 869 6.22 -16.32 -18.49
N THR A 870 7.35 -15.64 -18.73
CA THR A 870 8.40 -15.49 -17.71
C THR A 870 8.03 -14.44 -16.65
N CYS A 871 8.66 -14.51 -15.47
CA CYS A 871 8.54 -13.47 -14.44
C CYS A 871 8.90 -12.07 -14.96
N GLU A 872 9.86 -12.00 -15.89
CA GLU A 872 10.28 -10.76 -16.54
C GLU A 872 9.20 -10.22 -17.47
N ARG A 873 8.61 -11.07 -18.33
CA ARG A 873 7.51 -10.66 -19.21
C ARG A 873 6.26 -10.23 -18.44
N ILE A 874 5.96 -10.88 -17.32
CA ILE A 874 4.83 -10.47 -16.45
C ILE A 874 5.14 -9.12 -15.78
N ALA A 875 6.39 -8.86 -15.39
CA ALA A 875 6.80 -7.53 -14.90
C ALA A 875 6.72 -6.44 -16.00
N GLU A 876 7.08 -6.75 -17.25
CA GLU A 876 6.87 -5.85 -18.40
C GLU A 876 5.38 -5.52 -18.60
N LEU A 877 4.51 -6.54 -18.63
CA LEU A 877 3.07 -6.35 -18.80
C LEU A 877 2.46 -5.55 -17.63
N GLN A 878 2.93 -5.77 -16.40
CA GLN A 878 2.57 -4.93 -15.25
C GLN A 878 3.07 -3.49 -15.37
N GLN A 879 4.26 -3.26 -15.93
CA GLN A 879 4.80 -1.93 -16.16
C GLN A 879 4.00 -1.17 -17.23
N LEU A 880 3.64 -1.83 -18.33
CA LEU A 880 2.80 -1.28 -19.41
C LEU A 880 1.37 -0.99 -18.93
N ALA A 881 0.78 -1.89 -18.12
CA ALA A 881 -0.52 -1.63 -17.49
C ALA A 881 -0.47 -0.51 -16.42
N ARG A 882 0.70 -0.22 -15.84
CA ARG A 882 0.93 0.90 -14.91
C ARG A 882 1.15 2.24 -15.61
N SER A 883 1.85 2.30 -16.75
CA SER A 883 1.98 3.54 -17.53
C SER A 883 0.63 3.99 -18.09
N HIS A 884 -0.15 3.06 -18.65
CA HIS A 884 -1.48 3.33 -19.22
C HIS A 884 -2.62 3.40 -18.20
N ARG A 885 -2.30 3.59 -16.91
CA ARG A 885 -3.28 3.58 -15.82
C ARG A 885 -4.40 4.61 -15.97
N LYS A 886 -4.09 5.83 -16.44
CA LYS A 886 -5.11 6.87 -16.69
C LYS A 886 -6.18 6.40 -17.68
N ARG A 887 -5.74 5.88 -18.83
CA ARG A 887 -6.58 5.44 -19.95
C ARG A 887 -7.60 4.38 -19.54
N TRP A 888 -7.22 3.41 -18.70
CA TRP A 888 -8.19 2.42 -18.18
C TRP A 888 -8.97 2.86 -16.94
N GLN A 889 -8.49 3.84 -16.16
CA GLN A 889 -9.27 4.45 -15.08
C GLN A 889 -10.36 5.41 -15.58
N GLU A 890 -10.08 6.18 -16.64
CA GLU A 890 -11.07 7.01 -17.34
C GLU A 890 -12.13 6.11 -18.01
N ALA A 891 -11.71 4.97 -18.55
CA ALA A 891 -12.60 3.92 -19.05
C ALA A 891 -13.45 3.26 -17.94
N ARG A 892 -12.90 3.01 -16.74
CA ARG A 892 -13.64 2.46 -15.58
C ARG A 892 -14.82 3.33 -15.15
N GLY A 893 -14.77 4.65 -15.41
CA GLY A 893 -15.91 5.56 -15.22
C GLY A 893 -17.08 5.33 -16.20
N LYS A 894 -16.82 4.69 -17.35
CA LYS A 894 -17.84 4.27 -18.34
C LYS A 894 -18.26 2.80 -18.17
N PHE A 895 -17.34 1.94 -17.75
CA PHE A 895 -17.52 0.48 -17.75
C PHE A 895 -17.78 -0.08 -16.35
N THR A 896 -19.02 -0.01 -15.88
CA THR A 896 -19.40 -0.16 -14.46
C THR A 896 -19.27 -1.58 -13.86
N TRP A 897 -18.98 -2.59 -14.68
CA TRP A 897 -18.79 -3.99 -14.28
C TRP A 897 -17.31 -4.37 -14.02
N LEU A 898 -16.35 -3.47 -14.24
CA LEU A 898 -14.91 -3.75 -14.13
C LEU A 898 -14.44 -4.20 -12.72
N ASP A 899 -15.33 -4.17 -11.73
CA ASP A 899 -15.02 -4.12 -10.30
C ASP A 899 -15.88 -5.09 -9.45
N ARG A 900 -16.66 -5.99 -10.08
CA ARG A 900 -17.42 -7.05 -9.38
C ARG A 900 -16.72 -8.40 -9.51
N PRO A 901 -16.03 -8.92 -8.46
CA PRO A 901 -15.63 -10.32 -8.44
C PRO A 901 -16.86 -11.23 -8.61
N THR A 902 -16.67 -12.39 -9.22
CA THR A 902 -17.74 -13.29 -9.69
C THR A 902 -18.45 -14.06 -8.57
N ARG A 903 -19.15 -13.33 -7.70
CA ARG A 903 -20.15 -13.89 -6.79
C ARG A 903 -21.42 -14.24 -7.61
N PRO A 904 -21.94 -15.47 -7.54
CA PRO A 904 -23.22 -15.79 -8.18
C PRO A 904 -24.34 -14.98 -7.52
N ALA A 905 -25.22 -14.41 -8.33
CA ALA A 905 -26.36 -13.65 -7.83
C ALA A 905 -27.50 -14.61 -7.48
N VAL A 906 -27.79 -14.75 -6.20
CA VAL A 906 -29.06 -15.35 -5.74
C VAL A 906 -30.17 -14.35 -6.06
N ALA A 907 -31.27 -14.84 -6.64
CA ALA A 907 -32.41 -13.99 -6.98
C ALA A 907 -33.28 -13.73 -5.74
N GLU A 908 -33.30 -12.49 -5.26
CA GLU A 908 -34.24 -12.06 -4.21
C GLU A 908 -35.53 -11.52 -4.84
N SER A 909 -36.66 -12.12 -4.47
CA SER A 909 -37.99 -11.53 -4.68
C SER A 909 -38.36 -10.63 -3.49
N PRO A 910 -39.09 -9.51 -3.69
CA PRO A 910 -39.25 -8.49 -2.66
C PRO A 910 -40.40 -8.75 -1.69
N GLN A 911 -40.23 -8.27 -0.43
CA GLN A 911 -41.22 -7.84 0.60
C GLN A 911 -40.90 -8.39 2.01
N PRO A 912 -41.38 -7.76 3.10
CA PRO A 912 -41.60 -6.32 3.32
C PRO A 912 -40.94 -5.83 4.63
N ALA A 913 -41.11 -4.54 4.97
CA ALA A 913 -40.42 -3.92 6.10
C ALA A 913 -40.92 -4.35 7.50
N ALA A 914 -39.98 -4.58 8.41
CA ALA A 914 -40.18 -4.59 9.87
C ALA A 914 -39.18 -3.62 10.55
N ARG A 915 -39.43 -3.28 11.82
CA ARG A 915 -38.83 -2.12 12.52
C ARG A 915 -38.34 -2.55 13.92
N ARG A 916 -37.47 -1.73 14.54
CA ARG A 916 -36.96 -1.78 15.94
C ARG A 916 -35.73 -2.68 16.14
N GLU A 917 -34.84 -2.44 17.12
CA GLU A 917 -34.52 -1.23 17.90
C GLU A 917 -33.05 -1.31 18.40
N LYS A 918 -32.56 -0.28 19.12
CA LYS A 918 -31.18 -0.23 19.65
C LYS A 918 -31.05 -0.99 20.98
N SER A 919 -29.93 -1.67 21.19
CA SER A 919 -29.36 -1.95 22.52
C SER A 919 -27.82 -2.00 22.42
N SER A 920 -27.10 -1.75 23.53
CA SER A 920 -25.68 -1.37 23.47
C SER A 920 -24.83 -1.87 24.63
N GLN A 921 -23.76 -2.62 24.31
CA GLN A 921 -22.54 -2.82 25.14
C GLN A 921 -22.76 -3.56 26.49
N PRO A 922 -21.72 -3.92 27.30
CA PRO A 922 -20.28 -3.60 27.20
C PRO A 922 -19.26 -4.76 27.42
N ALA A 923 -17.97 -4.44 27.15
CA ALA A 923 -16.74 -5.12 27.63
C ALA A 923 -16.50 -6.57 27.12
N THR A 924 -15.31 -7.19 27.22
CA THR A 924 -14.03 -6.88 27.93
C THR A 924 -12.78 -7.12 27.07
N THR A 925 -11.68 -6.43 27.39
CA THR A 925 -10.35 -6.57 26.73
C THR A 925 -9.35 -7.36 27.60
N PRO A 926 -8.64 -8.37 27.05
CA PRO A 926 -7.39 -8.90 27.62
C PRO A 926 -6.11 -8.39 26.91
N LEU A 927 -4.95 -8.52 27.57
CA LEU A 927 -3.67 -7.94 27.15
C LEU A 927 -2.96 -8.69 26.00
N PRO A 928 -2.06 -8.02 25.24
CA PRO A 928 -1.31 -8.63 24.14
C PRO A 928 -0.21 -9.59 24.62
N ALA A 929 -0.29 -10.86 24.22
CA ALA A 929 0.77 -11.84 24.41
C ALA A 929 1.89 -11.71 23.36
N LYS A 930 3.12 -12.09 23.72
CA LYS A 930 4.32 -12.08 22.85
C LYS A 930 4.08 -12.89 21.57
N ARG A 931 4.39 -12.31 20.40
CA ARG A 931 4.45 -13.06 19.12
C ARG A 931 5.86 -13.63 18.90
N VAL A 932 5.99 -14.93 19.10
CA VAL A 932 7.05 -15.76 18.50
C VAL A 932 6.82 -15.80 16.97
N PRO A 933 7.86 -15.90 16.12
CA PRO A 933 7.66 -16.11 14.69
C PRO A 933 6.79 -17.35 14.44
N ARG A 934 5.72 -17.21 13.66
CA ARG A 934 4.89 -18.35 13.23
C ARG A 934 5.44 -18.95 11.94
N GLU A 935 5.51 -20.27 11.89
CA GLU A 935 5.68 -21.01 10.64
C GLU A 935 4.51 -20.72 9.67
N PRO A 936 4.71 -20.89 8.35
CA PRO A 936 3.63 -20.77 7.38
C PRO A 936 2.57 -21.85 7.60
N LEU A 937 1.32 -21.41 7.80
CA LEU A 937 0.12 -22.25 7.92
C LEU A 937 -0.01 -23.18 6.70
N ARG A 938 -0.32 -24.45 6.93
CA ARG A 938 -0.38 -25.48 5.87
C ARG A 938 -1.81 -25.95 5.63
N PHE A 939 -2.20 -26.12 4.37
CA PHE A 939 -3.43 -26.81 3.99
C PHE A 939 -3.21 -28.32 4.05
N LEU A 940 -4.17 -29.06 4.62
CA LEU A 940 -4.06 -30.51 4.81
C LEU A 940 -4.67 -31.34 3.66
N LEU A 941 -5.46 -30.71 2.79
CA LEU A 941 -6.02 -31.32 1.57
C LEU A 941 -5.86 -30.35 0.40
N ALA A 942 -5.34 -30.83 -0.73
CA ALA A 942 -5.22 -30.03 -1.96
C ALA A 942 -6.33 -30.37 -2.95
N ARG A 943 -6.70 -29.43 -3.84
CA ARG A 943 -7.64 -29.74 -4.95
C ARG A 943 -7.08 -30.83 -5.89
N SER A 944 -5.75 -30.96 -5.96
CA SER A 944 -5.05 -32.01 -6.71
C SER A 944 -4.87 -33.33 -5.95
N SER A 945 -5.32 -33.43 -4.68
CA SER A 945 -5.30 -34.69 -3.94
C SER A 945 -6.21 -35.73 -4.62
N PRO A 946 -5.90 -37.04 -4.52
CA PRO A 946 -6.81 -38.10 -4.91
C PRO A 946 -8.08 -38.04 -4.05
N VAL A 947 -9.23 -38.43 -4.63
CA VAL A 947 -10.55 -38.34 -3.96
C VAL A 947 -10.65 -39.20 -2.68
N VAL A 948 -9.75 -40.18 -2.50
CA VAL A 948 -9.58 -40.99 -1.28
C VAL A 948 -9.15 -40.14 -0.06
N GLU A 949 -8.48 -39.01 -0.27
CA GLU A 949 -8.06 -38.11 0.83
C GLU A 949 -9.17 -37.16 1.30
N ALA A 950 -10.30 -37.10 0.58
CA ALA A 950 -11.44 -36.25 0.95
C ALA A 950 -12.11 -36.77 2.25
N PRO A 951 -12.62 -35.87 3.12
CA PRO A 951 -13.33 -36.31 4.32
C PRO A 951 -14.54 -37.19 3.98
N SER A 952 -14.75 -38.22 4.80
CA SER A 952 -15.85 -39.19 4.67
C SER A 952 -15.85 -40.05 3.38
N ILE A 953 -14.83 -39.99 2.52
CA ILE A 953 -14.69 -40.90 1.37
C ILE A 953 -13.70 -42.03 1.71
N GLY A 954 -14.19 -43.26 1.81
CA GLY A 954 -13.35 -44.45 1.92
C GLY A 954 -12.91 -44.97 0.54
N ALA A 955 -11.86 -45.82 0.51
CA ALA A 955 -11.32 -46.38 -0.74
C ALA A 955 -12.40 -47.01 -1.64
N THR A 956 -13.37 -47.74 -1.08
CA THR A 956 -14.47 -48.36 -1.84
C THR A 956 -15.40 -47.34 -2.50
N ALA A 957 -15.66 -46.20 -1.84
CA ALA A 957 -16.44 -45.11 -2.41
C ALA A 957 -15.65 -44.35 -3.49
N ALA A 958 -14.34 -44.18 -3.28
CA ALA A 958 -13.44 -43.61 -4.28
C ALA A 958 -13.31 -44.51 -5.54
N GLU A 959 -13.28 -45.83 -5.40
CA GLU A 959 -13.34 -46.78 -6.52
C GLU A 959 -14.65 -46.68 -7.31
N HIS A 960 -15.77 -46.40 -6.63
CA HIS A 960 -17.06 -46.20 -7.28
C HIS A 960 -17.10 -44.87 -8.04
N LEU A 961 -16.67 -43.77 -7.41
CA LEU A 961 -16.50 -42.46 -8.04
C LEU A 961 -15.52 -42.48 -9.23
N ALA A 962 -14.42 -43.25 -9.14
CA ALA A 962 -13.41 -43.34 -10.19
C ALA A 962 -13.88 -44.05 -11.48
N LYS A 963 -14.96 -44.86 -11.39
CA LYS A 963 -15.67 -45.44 -12.56
C LYS A 963 -16.47 -44.36 -13.31
N VAL A 964 -17.03 -43.39 -12.58
CA VAL A 964 -17.73 -42.19 -13.08
C VAL A 964 -16.73 -41.05 -13.42
N GLY A 965 -15.42 -41.34 -13.44
CA GLY A 965 -14.37 -40.38 -13.80
C GLY A 965 -13.95 -39.41 -12.69
N VAL A 966 -14.61 -39.41 -11.53
CA VAL A 966 -14.25 -38.58 -10.37
C VAL A 966 -13.07 -39.20 -9.63
N ARG A 967 -11.86 -38.63 -9.79
CA ARG A 967 -10.61 -39.23 -9.29
C ARG A 967 -9.84 -38.32 -8.33
N THR A 968 -9.99 -37.01 -8.45
CA THR A 968 -9.39 -35.99 -7.56
C THR A 968 -10.45 -35.26 -6.76
N VAL A 969 -10.00 -34.54 -5.72
CA VAL A 969 -10.84 -33.60 -4.97
C VAL A 969 -11.39 -32.50 -5.87
N ALA A 970 -10.65 -32.06 -6.90
CA ALA A 970 -11.13 -31.11 -7.89
C ALA A 970 -12.29 -31.68 -8.74
N ASP A 971 -12.24 -32.94 -9.14
CA ASP A 971 -13.31 -33.57 -9.92
C ASP A 971 -14.58 -33.67 -9.07
N LEU A 972 -14.45 -34.16 -7.83
CA LEU A 972 -15.54 -34.25 -6.85
C LEU A 972 -16.23 -32.88 -6.67
N LEU A 973 -15.45 -31.81 -6.49
CA LEU A 973 -15.96 -30.45 -6.29
C LEU A 973 -16.62 -29.82 -7.53
N ASN A 974 -16.41 -30.37 -8.73
CA ASN A 974 -17.00 -29.88 -9.97
C ASN A 974 -18.13 -30.78 -10.51
N ALA A 975 -18.31 -31.99 -9.96
CA ALA A 975 -19.30 -32.96 -10.41
C ALA A 975 -20.74 -32.54 -10.06
N ASN A 976 -21.72 -32.88 -10.92
CA ASN A 976 -23.13 -32.73 -10.58
C ASN A 976 -23.55 -33.86 -9.60
N PRO A 977 -23.99 -33.56 -8.37
CA PRO A 977 -24.40 -34.58 -7.40
C PRO A 977 -25.50 -35.53 -7.89
N GLU A 978 -26.41 -35.05 -8.74
CA GLU A 978 -27.53 -35.84 -9.28
C GLU A 978 -27.02 -36.84 -10.32
N SER A 979 -26.41 -36.33 -11.40
CA SER A 979 -25.77 -37.14 -12.46
C SER A 979 -24.77 -38.14 -11.90
N THR A 980 -23.91 -37.72 -10.95
CA THR A 980 -22.93 -38.62 -10.33
C THR A 980 -23.56 -39.70 -9.46
N ALA A 981 -24.68 -39.45 -8.78
CA ALA A 981 -25.38 -40.49 -8.03
C ALA A 981 -26.03 -41.53 -8.99
N GLU A 982 -26.66 -41.06 -10.05
CA GLU A 982 -27.28 -41.90 -11.09
C GLU A 982 -26.23 -42.75 -11.83
N GLU A 983 -25.15 -42.13 -12.30
CA GLU A 983 -24.04 -42.79 -13.01
C GLU A 983 -23.23 -43.75 -12.12
N THR A 984 -23.20 -43.53 -10.80
CA THR A 984 -22.51 -44.45 -9.86
C THR A 984 -23.31 -45.74 -9.64
N GLY A 985 -24.64 -45.69 -9.76
CA GLY A 985 -25.53 -46.87 -9.62
C GLY A 985 -25.55 -47.54 -8.24
N ASP A 986 -24.90 -46.96 -7.23
CA ASP A 986 -24.85 -47.49 -5.86
C ASP A 986 -25.93 -46.81 -4.99
N PRO A 987 -26.92 -47.55 -4.46
CA PRO A 987 -28.00 -46.96 -3.65
C PRO A 987 -27.51 -46.35 -2.32
N ARG A 988 -26.23 -46.52 -1.96
CA ARG A 988 -25.59 -45.87 -0.81
C ARG A 988 -24.96 -44.52 -1.15
N ILE A 989 -24.85 -44.17 -2.42
CA ILE A 989 -24.20 -42.94 -2.91
C ILE A 989 -25.27 -42.06 -3.56
N THR A 990 -26.09 -41.42 -2.71
CA THR A 990 -27.14 -40.50 -3.15
C THR A 990 -26.59 -39.09 -3.41
N ALA A 991 -27.31 -38.28 -4.19
CA ALA A 991 -26.93 -36.90 -4.48
C ALA A 991 -26.66 -36.08 -3.20
N ALA A 992 -27.45 -36.27 -2.15
CA ALA A 992 -27.23 -35.63 -0.84
C ALA A 992 -25.89 -36.02 -0.18
N ILE A 993 -25.43 -37.25 -0.38
CA ILE A 993 -24.13 -37.74 0.13
C ILE A 993 -22.98 -37.15 -0.71
N VAL A 994 -23.13 -37.06 -2.03
CA VAL A 994 -22.15 -36.39 -2.91
C VAL A 994 -22.02 -34.90 -2.56
N THR A 995 -23.14 -34.18 -2.39
CA THR A 995 -23.15 -32.78 -1.93
C THR A 995 -22.51 -32.62 -0.55
N ARG A 996 -22.72 -33.57 0.36
CA ARG A 996 -22.06 -33.56 1.67
C ARG A 996 -20.53 -33.70 1.53
N TRP A 997 -20.05 -34.67 0.76
CA TRP A 997 -18.61 -34.85 0.50
C TRP A 997 -17.99 -33.61 -0.17
N GLN A 998 -18.70 -32.98 -1.12
CA GLN A 998 -18.28 -31.72 -1.72
C GLN A 998 -18.09 -30.61 -0.68
N ASN A 999 -19.05 -30.43 0.24
CA ASN A 999 -18.95 -29.40 1.28
C ASN A 999 -17.81 -29.70 2.27
N GLU A 1000 -17.66 -30.95 2.74
CA GLU A 1000 -16.57 -31.31 3.66
C GLU A 1000 -15.19 -31.14 3.00
N ALA A 1001 -15.02 -31.54 1.74
CA ALA A 1001 -13.80 -31.33 0.98
C ALA A 1001 -13.52 -29.84 0.71
N ARG A 1002 -14.55 -29.03 0.45
CA ARG A 1002 -14.42 -27.59 0.21
C ARG A 1002 -13.89 -26.85 1.43
N LEU A 1003 -14.33 -27.22 2.64
CA LEU A 1003 -13.76 -26.68 3.88
C LEU A 1003 -12.29 -27.10 4.05
N ALA A 1004 -11.97 -28.40 3.89
CA ALA A 1004 -10.62 -28.93 4.07
C ALA A 1004 -9.58 -28.33 3.10
N CYS A 1005 -9.99 -27.96 1.88
CA CYS A 1005 -9.14 -27.28 0.90
C CYS A 1005 -9.03 -25.75 1.10
N ARG A 1006 -9.92 -25.11 1.87
CA ARG A 1006 -9.98 -23.64 2.00
C ARG A 1006 -9.65 -23.11 3.40
N ILE A 1007 -9.67 -23.95 4.44
CA ILE A 1007 -9.28 -23.59 5.80
C ILE A 1007 -7.93 -24.27 6.13
N PRO A 1008 -6.85 -23.52 6.41
CA PRO A 1008 -5.57 -24.11 6.76
C PRO A 1008 -5.64 -24.86 8.09
N GLU A 1009 -4.82 -25.89 8.23
CA GLU A 1009 -4.72 -26.80 9.40
C GLU A 1009 -6.01 -27.56 9.77
N LEU A 1010 -7.10 -27.41 9.00
CA LEU A 1010 -8.36 -28.12 9.23
C LEU A 1010 -8.23 -29.62 8.92
N ARG A 1011 -8.34 -30.44 9.95
CA ARG A 1011 -8.36 -31.91 9.85
C ARG A 1011 -9.73 -32.40 9.35
N CYS A 1012 -9.77 -33.57 8.72
CA CYS A 1012 -10.98 -34.13 8.12
C CYS A 1012 -12.16 -34.26 9.11
N SER A 1013 -11.90 -34.58 10.37
CA SER A 1013 -12.91 -34.61 11.44
C SER A 1013 -13.47 -33.22 11.80
N GLY A 1014 -12.66 -32.16 11.67
CA GLY A 1014 -13.13 -30.78 11.81
C GLY A 1014 -14.06 -30.37 10.66
N ALA A 1015 -13.72 -30.74 9.42
CA ALA A 1015 -14.58 -30.49 8.27
C ALA A 1015 -15.94 -31.22 8.38
N GLN A 1016 -15.93 -32.49 8.82
CA GLN A 1016 -17.14 -33.26 9.12
C GLN A 1016 -18.03 -32.58 10.18
N LEU A 1017 -17.44 -32.13 11.29
CA LEU A 1017 -18.18 -31.46 12.37
C LEU A 1017 -18.76 -30.11 11.93
N LEU A 1018 -18.03 -29.33 11.14
CA LEU A 1018 -18.51 -28.05 10.62
C LEU A 1018 -19.72 -28.24 9.68
N VAL A 1019 -19.65 -29.17 8.72
CA VAL A 1019 -20.79 -29.48 7.83
C VAL A 1019 -21.97 -30.06 8.62
N ALA A 1020 -21.74 -30.91 9.62
CA ALA A 1020 -22.78 -31.40 10.51
C ALA A 1020 -23.42 -30.30 11.38
N SER A 1021 -22.70 -29.20 11.64
CA SER A 1021 -23.19 -27.99 12.31
C SER A 1021 -23.79 -26.94 11.34
N GLY A 1022 -23.97 -27.27 10.05
CA GLY A 1022 -24.58 -26.40 9.06
C GLY A 1022 -23.63 -25.44 8.34
N TYR A 1023 -22.32 -25.50 8.61
CA TYR A 1023 -21.31 -24.69 7.93
C TYR A 1023 -20.78 -25.43 6.70
N THR A 1024 -21.10 -24.93 5.51
CA THR A 1024 -20.67 -25.49 4.21
C THR A 1024 -19.60 -24.65 3.51
N GLU A 1025 -19.42 -23.39 3.91
CA GLU A 1025 -18.39 -22.48 3.38
C GLU A 1025 -17.51 -21.88 4.48
N PRO A 1026 -16.19 -21.68 4.24
CA PRO A 1026 -15.28 -20.98 5.14
C PRO A 1026 -15.76 -19.59 5.55
N GLU A 1027 -16.44 -18.86 4.66
CA GLU A 1027 -17.01 -17.55 4.94
C GLU A 1027 -18.07 -17.61 6.05
N GLN A 1028 -18.82 -18.71 6.17
CA GLN A 1028 -19.79 -18.91 7.25
C GLN A 1028 -19.06 -19.21 8.57
N VAL A 1029 -17.98 -19.99 8.52
CA VAL A 1029 -17.12 -20.29 9.69
C VAL A 1029 -16.42 -19.02 10.19
N ALA A 1030 -15.98 -18.14 9.28
CA ALA A 1030 -15.37 -16.85 9.61
C ALA A 1030 -16.37 -15.79 10.09
N ALA A 1031 -17.66 -15.94 9.74
CA ALA A 1031 -18.75 -15.09 10.23
C ALA A 1031 -19.41 -15.64 11.52
N ALA A 1032 -19.08 -16.86 11.94
CA ALA A 1032 -19.54 -17.44 13.19
C ALA A 1032 -18.83 -16.77 14.37
N ASN A 1033 -19.59 -16.14 15.26
CA ASN A 1033 -19.06 -15.71 16.55
C ASN A 1033 -18.68 -16.96 17.36
N ALA A 1034 -17.43 -17.02 17.84
CA ALA A 1034 -17.07 -17.97 18.89
C ALA A 1034 -17.86 -17.62 20.17
N ALA A 1035 -18.50 -18.64 20.74
CA ALA A 1035 -19.27 -18.56 21.98
C ALA A 1035 -18.39 -18.81 23.22
#